data_AF-A0A2P4PLY1-F1
#
_entry.id   AF-A0A2P4PLY1-F1
#
_cell.length_a   1.000
_cell.length_b   1.000
_cell.length_c   1.000
_cell.angle_alpha   90.00
_cell.angle_beta   90.00
_cell.angle_gamma   90.00
#
_symmetry.space_group_name_H-M   'P 1'
#
loop_
_entity.id
_entity.type
_entity.pdbx_description
1 polymer ?
#
loop_
_entity_poly.entity_id
_entity_poly.type
_entity_poly.pdbx_seq_one_letter_code
_entity_poly.pdbx_strand_id
1 'polypeptide(L)'
;MQNNENVDDWINWIEEAISKKHIKYYEFEIFKNIQEIGSGAFGKVFRANWKNFDNYLALKSFYNLNKITLKEIVHELKLQRDVDFHGNIIRFYGITKFGSENIINQTKNYLLVMEYADSGTLRDYLKNNFYILTWDNKYSLAYQLACSILCLHDEGIIHRDLHSCNVLVHQNSIKLADFGLSKRIDEASNSQSRVLGKVPYIDPKAITDNLKLNEKSDVYSIGVLLWEISSGKPPFHEENYDLSLMYKISQGRREEIISDTPNDYSNLYTECWNGNQNKRPSIHEVVNRLRIFLNSSSATIYQQDIFNQTIPTSNKSLIPNSIENSLHGELSQTIQNFNNTNANEIYMMSTNNQININISSEKNLSITVDEIVDLIFREENRKDESKQHVLDYLNNHNINSEVIYNWLSYNQTNSNSIFLLGYFNFFGIGTPVYYVRAFNLFINASVQFHILAQYYVGNCYEFGHGMITNVEKLAFVYYEKIANDFYAMGQFKLGFFYYFGKCVEKDLKIASNWHKKAANNGHFLAIFFLGFLYLHGKGVDEDYQKAFELFKKSAEGEHPIGIMMLGYCYSDGIGISIDKKRAVELHQKAANLGEDVAQYKLAVMYEKGDGIEEDMDKAIYWYEQSAKQGFQKALNRLIILKKN
;
A
#
# COMPACT_ATOMS: atom_id res chain seq x y z
N MET A 1 7.12 -0.63 51.36
CA MET A 1 5.74 -1.06 51.08
C MET A 1 5.72 -1.63 49.67
N GLN A 2 5.75 -2.96 49.55
CA GLN A 2 5.59 -3.66 48.27
C GLN A 2 4.09 -3.70 47.96
N ASN A 3 3.67 -3.11 46.83
CA ASN A 3 2.30 -3.19 46.37
C ASN A 3 1.96 -4.66 46.03
N ASN A 4 1.20 -5.28 46.93
CA ASN A 4 0.50 -6.54 46.69
C ASN A 4 -0.63 -6.32 45.67
N GLU A 5 -0.31 -6.21 44.38
CA GLU A 5 -1.29 -6.54 43.34
C GLU A 5 -1.55 -8.04 43.40
N ASN A 6 -2.80 -8.47 43.50
CA ASN A 6 -3.17 -9.87 43.64
C ASN A 6 -3.12 -10.56 42.26
N VAL A 7 -2.83 -11.86 42.16
CA VAL A 7 -2.94 -12.63 40.89
C VAL A 7 -4.34 -12.46 40.28
N ASP A 8 -5.32 -12.31 41.16
CA ASP A 8 -6.71 -12.04 40.83
C ASP A 8 -6.87 -10.78 39.97
N ASP A 9 -6.01 -9.77 40.05
CA ASP A 9 -6.18 -8.50 39.33
C ASP A 9 -6.07 -8.67 37.80
N TRP A 10 -5.08 -9.43 37.33
CA TRP A 10 -4.88 -9.67 35.88
C TRP A 10 -5.90 -10.67 35.32
N ILE A 11 -6.29 -11.66 36.13
CA ILE A 11 -7.38 -12.58 35.79
C ILE A 11 -8.69 -11.78 35.67
N ASN A 12 -8.99 -10.93 36.65
CA ASN A 12 -10.16 -10.07 36.66
C ASN A 12 -10.16 -9.14 35.45
N TRP A 13 -9.03 -8.57 35.06
CA TRP A 13 -8.93 -7.77 33.85
C TRP A 13 -9.34 -8.54 32.59
N ILE A 14 -8.86 -9.78 32.43
CA ILE A 14 -9.21 -10.63 31.28
C ILE A 14 -10.70 -10.99 31.30
N GLU A 15 -11.23 -11.41 32.45
CA GLU A 15 -12.66 -11.76 32.60
C GLU A 15 -13.57 -10.54 32.41
N GLU A 16 -13.15 -9.37 32.87
CA GLU A 16 -13.87 -8.11 32.66
C GLU A 16 -13.88 -7.73 31.17
N ALA A 17 -12.73 -7.82 30.49
CA ALA A 17 -12.64 -7.58 29.05
C ALA A 17 -13.51 -8.54 28.24
N ILE A 18 -13.62 -9.81 28.67
CA ILE A 18 -14.52 -10.80 28.08
C ILE A 18 -15.98 -10.43 28.33
N SER A 19 -16.36 -10.15 29.59
CA SER A 19 -17.76 -9.87 29.96
C SER A 19 -18.29 -8.58 29.32
N LYS A 20 -17.44 -7.56 29.18
CA LYS A 20 -17.73 -6.32 28.46
C LYS A 20 -17.63 -6.44 26.93
N LYS A 21 -17.33 -7.63 26.41
CA LYS A 21 -17.17 -7.92 24.97
C LYS A 21 -16.07 -7.11 24.27
N HIS A 22 -15.07 -6.63 25.02
CA HIS A 22 -13.85 -6.06 24.44
C HIS A 22 -12.92 -7.15 23.89
N ILE A 23 -12.97 -8.34 24.48
CA ILE A 23 -12.30 -9.54 23.97
C ILE A 23 -13.36 -10.60 23.71
N LYS A 24 -13.34 -11.18 22.51
CA LYS A 24 -14.25 -12.28 22.18
C LYS A 24 -13.84 -13.55 22.93
N TYR A 25 -14.79 -14.17 23.60
CA TYR A 25 -14.62 -15.51 24.17
C TYR A 25 -15.11 -16.57 23.20
N TYR A 26 -14.33 -17.64 23.08
CA TYR A 26 -14.67 -18.82 22.31
C TYR A 26 -14.84 -20.01 23.28
N GLU A 27 -15.93 -20.75 23.14
CA GLU A 27 -16.09 -22.04 23.81
C GLU A 27 -15.09 -23.03 23.25
N PHE A 28 -14.38 -23.78 24.09
CA PHE A 28 -13.27 -24.62 23.64
C PHE A 28 -13.73 -25.78 22.76
N GLU A 29 -14.93 -26.31 23.02
CA GLU A 29 -15.53 -27.45 22.35
C GLU A 29 -15.77 -27.23 20.85
N ILE A 30 -15.81 -25.97 20.41
CA ILE A 30 -15.96 -25.61 19.00
C ILE A 30 -14.68 -25.86 18.19
N PHE A 31 -13.53 -25.99 18.85
CA PHE A 31 -12.26 -26.25 18.18
C PHE A 31 -12.12 -27.74 17.92
N LYS A 32 -11.94 -28.12 16.65
CA LYS A 32 -11.78 -29.51 16.21
C LYS A 32 -10.40 -29.71 15.56
N ASN A 33 -9.98 -30.97 15.42
CA ASN A 33 -8.72 -31.36 14.78
C ASN A 33 -7.49 -30.61 15.34
N ILE A 34 -7.40 -30.50 16.67
CA ILE A 34 -6.33 -29.76 17.34
C ILE A 34 -5.01 -30.51 17.16
N GLN A 35 -4.02 -29.85 16.58
CA GLN A 35 -2.69 -30.41 16.31
C GLN A 35 -1.62 -29.44 16.76
N GLU A 36 -0.62 -29.91 17.51
CA GLU A 36 0.54 -29.11 17.90
C GLU A 36 1.39 -28.79 16.66
N ILE A 37 1.66 -27.51 16.42
CA ILE A 37 2.44 -27.02 15.27
C ILE A 37 3.73 -26.30 15.69
N GLY A 38 3.87 -26.00 16.98
CA GLY A 38 5.06 -25.33 17.50
C GLY A 38 5.13 -25.38 19.01
N SER A 39 6.36 -25.36 19.53
CA SER A 39 6.66 -25.32 20.95
C SER A 39 7.85 -24.39 21.19
N GLY A 40 7.70 -23.46 22.11
CA GLY A 40 8.73 -22.50 22.52
C GLY A 40 9.02 -22.62 24.01
N ALA A 41 9.86 -21.72 24.55
CA ALA A 41 10.22 -21.74 25.97
C ALA A 41 9.03 -21.48 26.91
N PHE A 42 8.03 -20.73 26.46
CA PHE A 42 6.93 -20.24 27.30
C PHE A 42 5.57 -20.90 27.01
N GLY A 43 5.48 -21.76 25.99
CA GLY A 43 4.23 -22.41 25.65
C GLY A 43 4.23 -23.14 24.32
N LYS A 44 3.05 -23.56 23.89
CA LYS A 44 2.81 -24.30 22.65
C LYS A 44 1.83 -23.56 21.76
N VAL A 45 1.91 -23.84 20.46
CA VAL A 45 0.96 -23.36 19.46
C VAL A 45 0.32 -24.56 18.79
N PHE A 46 -1.01 -24.53 18.71
CA PHE A 46 -1.81 -25.55 18.06
C PHE A 46 -2.56 -24.97 16.87
N ARG A 47 -2.72 -25.75 15.81
CA ARG A 47 -3.69 -25.50 14.76
C ARG A 47 -5.00 -26.17 15.11
N ALA A 48 -6.13 -25.51 14.89
CA ALA A 48 -7.46 -26.08 15.07
C ALA A 48 -8.45 -25.58 14.00
N ASN A 49 -9.43 -26.40 13.63
CA ASN A 49 -10.59 -25.96 12.87
C ASN A 49 -11.57 -25.21 13.77
N TRP A 50 -12.17 -24.14 13.26
CA TRP A 50 -13.27 -23.47 13.94
C TRP A 50 -14.61 -24.10 13.54
N LYS A 51 -15.30 -24.75 14.48
CA LYS A 51 -16.52 -25.53 14.22
C LYS A 51 -16.26 -26.58 13.10
N ASN A 52 -17.22 -26.72 12.18
CA ASN A 52 -17.11 -27.59 11.00
C ASN A 52 -16.62 -26.83 9.76
N PHE A 53 -16.01 -25.65 9.93
CA PHE A 53 -15.45 -24.90 8.81
C PHE A 53 -14.03 -25.40 8.48
N ASP A 54 -13.69 -25.32 7.20
CA ASP A 54 -12.37 -25.70 6.69
C ASP A 54 -11.25 -24.71 7.06
N ASN A 55 -11.60 -23.55 7.63
CA ASN A 55 -10.64 -22.53 8.03
C ASN A 55 -9.95 -22.91 9.36
N TYR A 56 -8.63 -22.74 9.37
CA TYR A 56 -7.79 -22.97 10.54
C TYR A 56 -7.58 -21.69 11.36
N LEU A 57 -7.47 -21.89 12.67
CA LEU A 57 -7.04 -20.89 13.66
C LEU A 57 -5.83 -21.42 14.44
N ALA A 58 -5.03 -20.50 14.97
CA ALA A 58 -3.93 -20.82 15.87
C ALA A 58 -4.37 -20.63 17.33
N LEU A 59 -4.06 -21.60 18.19
CA LEU A 59 -4.29 -21.55 19.63
C LEU A 59 -2.93 -21.52 20.34
N LYS A 60 -2.58 -20.39 20.96
CA LYS A 60 -1.34 -20.26 21.75
C LYS A 60 -1.62 -20.55 23.22
N SER A 61 -0.96 -21.56 23.77
CA SER A 61 -0.98 -21.91 25.19
C SER A 61 0.29 -21.42 25.90
N PHE A 62 0.28 -21.46 27.23
CA PHE A 62 1.42 -21.10 28.07
C PHE A 62 1.70 -22.19 29.10
N TYR A 63 2.97 -22.50 29.38
CA TYR A 63 3.34 -23.56 30.33
C TYR A 63 3.07 -23.20 31.79
N ASN A 64 3.22 -21.93 32.15
CA ASN A 64 3.03 -21.45 33.52
C ASN A 64 2.35 -20.08 33.54
N LEU A 65 1.07 -20.03 33.91
CA LEU A 65 0.29 -18.81 34.06
C LEU A 65 0.42 -18.25 35.48
N ASN A 66 1.65 -17.96 35.90
CA ASN A 66 1.90 -17.25 37.14
C ASN A 66 1.56 -15.75 36.99
N LYS A 67 1.64 -14.99 38.10
CA LYS A 67 1.34 -13.54 38.12
C LYS A 67 2.09 -12.76 37.02
N ILE A 68 3.37 -13.07 36.84
CA ILE A 68 4.27 -12.36 35.93
C ILE A 68 3.85 -12.65 34.49
N THR A 69 3.65 -13.92 34.15
CA THR A 69 3.18 -14.34 32.82
C THR A 69 1.84 -13.70 32.47
N LEU A 70 0.88 -13.71 33.39
CA LEU A 70 -0.45 -13.12 33.16
C LEU A 70 -0.37 -11.60 32.93
N LYS A 71 0.45 -10.89 33.71
CA LYS A 71 0.69 -9.46 33.51
C LYS A 71 1.25 -9.18 32.12
N GLU A 72 2.25 -9.95 31.68
CA GLU A 72 2.87 -9.76 30.37
C GLU A 72 1.95 -10.16 29.21
N ILE A 73 1.08 -11.17 29.40
CA ILE A 73 0.02 -11.50 28.44
C ILE A 73 -0.97 -10.33 28.31
N VAL A 74 -1.45 -9.77 29.42
CA VAL A 74 -2.35 -8.60 29.39
C VAL A 74 -1.67 -7.41 28.70
N HIS A 75 -0.38 -7.21 28.95
CA HIS A 75 0.39 -6.18 28.26
C HIS A 75 0.47 -6.44 26.75
N GLU A 76 0.80 -7.66 26.32
CA GLU A 76 0.82 -8.05 24.90
C GLU A 76 -0.55 -7.84 24.22
N LEU A 77 -1.65 -8.17 24.90
CA LEU A 77 -3.00 -7.96 24.37
C LEU A 77 -3.34 -6.48 24.16
N LYS A 78 -2.82 -5.60 25.03
CA LYS A 78 -2.96 -4.15 24.86
C LYS A 78 -2.16 -3.69 23.63
N LEU A 79 -0.89 -4.09 23.54
CA LEU A 79 -0.03 -3.77 22.39
C LEU A 79 -0.66 -4.25 21.07
N GLN A 80 -1.17 -5.48 21.04
CA GLN A 80 -1.88 -6.05 19.87
C GLN A 80 -3.01 -5.17 19.39
N ARG A 81 -3.84 -4.66 20.30
CA ARG A 81 -4.97 -3.79 19.93
C ARG A 81 -4.49 -2.46 19.31
N ASP A 82 -3.33 -1.97 19.72
CA ASP A 82 -2.80 -0.70 19.22
C ASP A 82 -2.26 -0.85 17.78
N VAL A 83 -1.97 -2.07 17.32
CA VAL A 83 -1.38 -2.33 15.99
C VAL A 83 -2.15 -3.35 15.13
N ASP A 84 -3.31 -3.85 15.58
CA ASP A 84 -4.07 -4.92 14.90
C ASP A 84 -4.57 -4.54 13.50
N PHE A 85 -4.58 -3.24 13.20
CA PHE A 85 -4.94 -2.68 11.90
C PHE A 85 -3.90 -3.01 10.81
N HIS A 86 -2.64 -3.29 11.17
CA HIS A 86 -1.57 -3.49 10.19
C HIS A 86 -1.62 -4.89 9.56
N GLY A 87 -1.69 -4.95 8.23
CA GLY A 87 -1.88 -6.21 7.49
C GLY A 87 -0.77 -7.26 7.69
N ASN A 88 0.45 -6.84 8.03
CA ASN A 88 1.59 -7.71 8.32
C ASN A 88 1.73 -8.11 9.79
N ILE A 89 0.70 -7.97 10.61
CA ILE A 89 0.69 -8.44 12.01
C ILE A 89 -0.28 -9.61 12.14
N ILE A 90 0.09 -10.64 12.92
CA ILE A 90 -0.81 -11.76 13.24
C ILE A 90 -1.98 -11.22 14.04
N ARG A 91 -3.19 -11.41 13.50
CA ARG A 91 -4.40 -10.95 14.20
C ARG A 91 -4.70 -11.77 15.43
N PHE A 92 -5.05 -11.08 16.50
CA PHE A 92 -5.66 -11.66 17.69
C PHE A 92 -7.19 -11.65 17.54
N TYR A 93 -7.83 -12.81 17.68
CA TYR A 93 -9.28 -12.93 17.54
C TYR A 93 -10.02 -13.04 18.88
N GLY A 94 -9.36 -13.53 19.92
CA GLY A 94 -9.98 -13.66 21.23
C GLY A 94 -9.32 -14.71 22.12
N ILE A 95 -10.06 -15.15 23.14
CA ILE A 95 -9.56 -16.07 24.17
C ILE A 95 -10.48 -17.28 24.27
N THR A 96 -9.89 -18.46 24.49
CA THR A 96 -10.59 -19.67 24.93
C THR A 96 -9.98 -20.18 26.22
N LYS A 97 -10.69 -21.04 26.95
CA LYS A 97 -10.19 -21.70 28.17
C LYS A 97 -10.14 -23.20 27.97
N PHE A 98 -9.04 -23.84 28.34
CA PHE A 98 -8.94 -25.30 28.36
C PHE A 98 -9.20 -25.84 29.77
N GLY A 99 -10.20 -26.71 29.93
CA GLY A 99 -10.55 -27.33 31.20
C GLY A 99 -9.80 -28.65 31.41
N SER A 100 -9.18 -28.82 32.58
CA SER A 100 -8.95 -30.15 33.17
C SER A 100 -9.61 -30.18 34.53
N GLU A 101 -10.48 -31.16 34.77
CA GLU A 101 -11.15 -31.44 36.05
C GLU A 101 -10.21 -31.91 37.17
N ASN A 102 -8.89 -31.70 37.07
CA ASN A 102 -7.96 -32.02 38.15
C ASN A 102 -7.62 -30.78 38.98
N ILE A 103 -8.43 -30.65 40.02
CA ILE A 103 -8.22 -29.91 41.27
C ILE A 103 -6.79 -30.19 41.75
N ILE A 104 -5.91 -29.19 41.68
CA ILE A 104 -4.79 -28.93 42.62
C ILE A 104 -4.14 -27.55 42.36
N ASN A 105 -4.36 -26.88 41.21
CA ASN A 105 -4.00 -25.45 41.04
C ASN A 105 -5.06 -24.67 40.25
N GLN A 106 -5.69 -23.68 40.89
CA GLN A 106 -6.83 -22.88 40.40
C GLN A 106 -6.51 -21.86 39.28
N THR A 107 -5.51 -22.09 38.43
CA THR A 107 -5.22 -21.17 37.31
C THR A 107 -5.97 -21.59 36.07
N LYS A 108 -6.97 -20.79 35.66
CA LYS A 108 -7.67 -20.94 34.37
C LYS A 108 -6.64 -20.97 33.23
N ASN A 109 -6.60 -22.05 32.46
CA ASN A 109 -5.70 -22.17 31.31
C ASN A 109 -6.26 -21.37 30.13
N TYR A 110 -5.90 -20.09 30.05
CA TYR A 110 -6.21 -19.24 28.91
C TYR A 110 -5.37 -19.63 27.69
N LEU A 111 -6.00 -19.73 26.53
CA LEU A 111 -5.35 -19.83 25.23
C LEU A 111 -5.74 -18.62 24.39
N LEU A 112 -4.76 -18.06 23.67
CA LEU A 112 -5.01 -16.99 22.71
C LEU A 112 -5.45 -17.60 21.39
N VAL A 113 -6.56 -17.13 20.85
CA VAL A 113 -7.08 -17.50 19.53
C VAL A 113 -6.57 -16.46 18.53
N MET A 114 -5.78 -16.90 17.57
CA MET A 114 -5.02 -16.04 16.65
C MET A 114 -5.18 -16.49 15.19
N GLU A 115 -4.83 -15.59 14.27
CA GLU A 115 -4.67 -15.89 12.85
C GLU A 115 -3.69 -17.05 12.63
N TYR A 116 -4.07 -18.01 11.78
CA TYR A 116 -3.22 -19.11 11.40
C TYR A 116 -2.42 -18.76 10.13
N ALA A 117 -1.09 -18.73 10.25
CA ALA A 117 -0.19 -18.54 9.12
C ALA A 117 0.13 -19.89 8.47
N ASP A 118 -0.47 -20.14 7.31
CA ASP A 118 -0.43 -21.42 6.60
C ASP A 118 0.97 -21.86 6.11
N SER A 119 1.91 -20.93 6.00
CA SER A 119 3.25 -21.20 5.47
C SER A 119 4.32 -21.30 6.57
N GLY A 120 3.92 -21.28 7.85
CA GLY A 120 4.80 -21.46 9.00
C GLY A 120 5.69 -20.25 9.29
N THR A 121 6.84 -20.49 9.93
CA THR A 121 7.81 -19.43 10.22
C THR A 121 8.56 -19.00 8.97
N LEU A 122 9.09 -17.78 8.94
CA LEU A 122 9.93 -17.29 7.84
C LEU A 122 11.13 -18.23 7.61
N ARG A 123 11.69 -18.78 8.69
CA ARG A 123 12.78 -19.77 8.61
C ARG A 123 12.38 -21.02 7.83
N ASP A 124 11.22 -21.60 8.17
CA ASP A 124 10.73 -22.81 7.49
C ASP A 124 10.30 -22.49 6.06
N TYR A 125 9.67 -21.33 5.85
CA TYR A 125 9.26 -20.86 4.54
C TYR A 125 10.44 -20.71 3.59
N LEU A 126 11.52 -20.04 4.02
CA LEU A 126 12.74 -19.90 3.24
C LEU A 126 13.35 -21.27 2.98
N LYS A 127 13.53 -22.11 4.01
CA LYS A 127 14.06 -23.47 3.85
C LYS A 127 13.34 -24.28 2.77
N ASN A 128 12.02 -24.17 2.69
CA ASN A 128 11.20 -24.97 1.79
C ASN A 128 10.99 -24.35 0.41
N ASN A 129 11.03 -23.01 0.29
CA ASN A 129 10.62 -22.29 -0.93
C ASN A 129 11.74 -21.44 -1.55
N PHE A 130 12.94 -21.39 -0.98
CA PHE A 130 13.97 -20.45 -1.43
C PHE A 130 14.30 -20.55 -2.93
N TYR A 131 14.27 -21.76 -3.51
CA TYR A 131 14.59 -22.00 -4.92
C TYR A 131 13.57 -21.41 -5.91
N ILE A 132 12.33 -21.11 -5.47
CA ILE A 132 11.31 -20.45 -6.30
C ILE A 132 11.23 -18.94 -6.05
N LEU A 133 11.92 -18.40 -5.04
CA LEU A 133 11.84 -16.98 -4.70
C LEU A 133 12.72 -16.14 -5.63
N THR A 134 12.08 -15.28 -6.42
CA THR A 134 12.78 -14.23 -7.19
C THR A 134 13.21 -13.09 -6.27
N TRP A 135 14.05 -12.18 -6.79
CA TRP A 135 14.43 -10.97 -6.05
C TRP A 135 13.23 -10.07 -5.76
N ASP A 136 12.23 -9.99 -6.64
CA ASP A 136 10.99 -9.24 -6.36
C ASP A 136 10.25 -9.84 -5.14
N ASN A 137 10.21 -11.18 -5.03
CA ASN A 137 9.62 -11.82 -3.87
C ASN A 137 10.42 -11.51 -2.59
N LYS A 138 11.76 -11.59 -2.67
CA LYS A 138 12.65 -11.28 -1.55
C LYS A 138 12.52 -9.82 -1.10
N TYR A 139 12.47 -8.87 -2.03
CA TYR A 139 12.21 -7.46 -1.75
C TYR A 139 10.85 -7.24 -1.11
N SER A 140 9.81 -7.93 -1.58
CA SER A 140 8.48 -7.85 -0.99
C SER A 140 8.47 -8.35 0.45
N LEU A 141 9.09 -9.51 0.73
CA LEU A 141 9.18 -10.06 2.09
C LEU A 141 9.98 -9.11 3.01
N ALA A 142 11.12 -8.61 2.53
CA ALA A 142 11.94 -7.64 3.25
C ALA A 142 11.18 -6.35 3.58
N TYR A 143 10.48 -5.80 2.59
CA TYR A 143 9.71 -4.56 2.72
C TYR A 143 8.56 -4.72 3.70
N GLN A 144 7.77 -5.80 3.59
CA GLN A 144 6.67 -6.10 4.51
C GLN A 144 7.16 -6.28 5.96
N LEU A 145 8.29 -6.95 6.14
CA LEU A 145 8.93 -7.10 7.44
C LEU A 145 9.40 -5.75 8.02
N ALA A 146 10.01 -4.89 7.20
CA ALA A 146 10.41 -3.57 7.65
C ALA A 146 9.20 -2.68 7.99
N CYS A 147 8.10 -2.78 7.22
CA CYS A 147 6.86 -2.06 7.49
C CYS A 147 6.19 -2.49 8.80
N SER A 148 6.21 -3.78 9.13
CA SER A 148 5.65 -4.23 10.41
C SER A 148 6.44 -3.70 11.61
N ILE A 149 7.77 -3.61 11.51
CA ILE A 149 8.59 -3.00 12.57
C ILE A 149 8.44 -1.48 12.61
N LEU A 150 8.31 -0.81 11.46
CA LEU A 150 7.98 0.61 11.41
C LEU A 150 6.67 0.88 12.16
N CYS A 151 5.63 0.09 11.89
CA CYS A 151 4.35 0.20 12.58
C CYS A 151 4.48 0.03 14.10
N LEU A 152 5.33 -0.89 14.58
CA LEU A 152 5.58 -1.02 16.01
C LEU A 152 6.29 0.23 16.56
N HIS A 153 7.34 0.72 15.88
CA HIS A 153 8.13 1.86 16.34
C HIS A 153 7.31 3.15 16.38
N ASP A 154 6.44 3.39 15.40
CA ASP A 154 5.56 4.56 15.36
C ASP A 154 4.57 4.60 16.55
N GLU A 155 4.14 3.43 17.04
CA GLU A 155 3.32 3.28 18.25
C GLU A 155 4.18 3.18 19.54
N GLY A 156 5.49 3.43 19.45
CA GLY A 156 6.42 3.38 20.59
C GLY A 156 6.70 1.97 21.12
N ILE A 157 6.41 0.94 20.33
CA ILE A 157 6.62 -0.47 20.67
C ILE A 157 7.97 -0.94 20.13
N ILE A 158 8.84 -1.43 21.02
CA ILE A 158 10.12 -2.03 20.64
C ILE A 158 9.98 -3.55 20.78
N HIS A 159 10.27 -4.29 19.71
CA HIS A 159 10.04 -5.74 19.64
C HIS A 159 11.02 -6.52 20.53
N ARG A 160 12.31 -6.15 20.54
CA ARG A 160 13.39 -6.69 21.41
C ARG A 160 13.78 -8.16 21.23
N ASP A 161 12.96 -8.96 20.56
CA ASP A 161 13.21 -10.39 20.29
C ASP A 161 12.89 -10.77 18.84
N LEU A 162 13.31 -9.93 17.90
CA LEU A 162 12.99 -10.14 16.49
C LEU A 162 13.92 -11.19 15.87
N HIS A 163 13.34 -12.27 15.36
CA HIS A 163 14.07 -13.36 14.68
C HIS A 163 13.14 -14.16 13.76
N SER A 164 13.68 -14.99 12.86
CA SER A 164 12.89 -15.63 11.79
C SER A 164 11.85 -16.64 12.26
N CYS A 165 11.85 -17.03 13.53
CA CYS A 165 10.76 -17.84 14.13
C CYS A 165 9.60 -17.02 14.73
N ASN A 166 9.76 -15.71 14.90
CA ASN A 166 8.70 -14.77 15.33
C ASN A 166 8.09 -14.04 14.12
N VAL A 167 8.71 -14.18 12.95
CA VAL A 167 8.16 -13.76 11.67
C VAL A 167 7.52 -14.98 11.02
N LEU A 168 6.23 -14.90 10.70
CA LEU A 168 5.48 -15.94 10.01
C LEU A 168 5.21 -15.53 8.57
N VAL A 169 4.83 -16.51 7.74
CA VAL A 169 4.40 -16.28 6.36
C VAL A 169 3.00 -16.84 6.17
N HIS A 170 2.11 -16.03 5.62
CA HIS A 170 0.76 -16.43 5.24
C HIS A 170 0.51 -16.00 3.80
N GLN A 171 0.21 -16.96 2.91
CA GLN A 171 -0.05 -16.66 1.49
C GLN A 171 1.03 -15.77 0.84
N ASN A 172 2.30 -16.09 1.05
CA ASN A 172 3.47 -15.32 0.59
C ASN A 172 3.58 -13.89 1.16
N SER A 173 2.87 -13.57 2.24
CA SER A 173 2.95 -12.30 2.96
C SER A 173 3.53 -12.49 4.36
N ILE A 174 4.37 -11.56 4.80
CA ILE A 174 4.88 -11.52 6.17
C ILE A 174 3.75 -11.27 7.16
N LYS A 175 3.83 -11.97 8.29
CA LYS A 175 3.00 -11.81 9.48
C LYS A 175 3.88 -11.83 10.72
N LEU A 176 4.08 -10.68 11.35
CA LEU A 176 4.83 -10.54 12.59
C LEU A 176 4.00 -11.05 13.77
N ALA A 177 4.62 -11.84 14.63
CA ALA A 177 4.01 -12.41 15.84
C ALA A 177 4.92 -12.18 17.04
N ASP A 178 4.35 -12.27 18.25
CA ASP A 178 5.07 -12.23 19.53
C ASP A 178 5.95 -10.98 19.68
N PHE A 179 5.38 -9.87 20.16
CA PHE A 179 6.06 -8.56 20.25
C PHE A 179 7.07 -8.50 21.39
N GLY A 180 7.89 -9.54 21.55
CA GLY A 180 8.83 -9.70 22.66
C GLY A 180 8.17 -10.19 23.94
N LEU A 181 6.97 -10.78 23.89
CA LEU A 181 6.29 -11.33 25.07
C LEU A 181 7.18 -12.36 25.76
N SER A 182 7.75 -13.28 24.99
CA SER A 182 8.68 -14.30 25.51
C SER A 182 9.86 -13.67 26.26
N LYS A 183 10.45 -12.61 25.71
CA LYS A 183 11.56 -11.89 26.31
C LYS A 183 11.16 -11.16 27.60
N ARG A 184 10.02 -10.48 27.61
CA ARG A 184 9.53 -9.76 28.80
C ARG A 184 9.17 -10.71 29.94
N ILE A 185 8.59 -11.88 29.63
CA ILE A 185 8.32 -12.92 30.64
C ILE A 185 9.64 -13.38 31.28
N ASP A 186 10.67 -13.65 30.47
CA ASP A 186 11.98 -14.06 31.00
C ASP A 186 12.58 -12.98 31.91
N GLU A 187 12.68 -11.74 31.42
CA GLU A 187 13.23 -10.59 32.15
C GLU A 187 12.50 -10.32 33.47
N ALA A 188 11.18 -10.43 33.47
CA ALA A 188 10.37 -10.22 34.67
C ALA A 188 10.44 -11.39 35.67
N SER A 189 10.79 -12.60 35.20
CA SER A 189 10.83 -13.82 36.03
C SER A 189 12.10 -13.99 36.87
N ASN A 190 13.13 -13.13 36.71
CA ASN A 190 14.42 -13.22 37.42
C ASN A 190 15.07 -14.62 37.34
N SER A 191 14.84 -15.36 36.25
CA SER A 191 15.48 -16.64 36.02
C SER A 191 17.01 -16.43 35.96
N GLN A 192 17.79 -17.20 36.74
CA GLN A 192 19.25 -17.15 36.68
C GLN A 192 19.80 -17.51 35.28
N SER A 193 18.96 -18.12 34.44
CA SER A 193 19.17 -18.35 33.02
C SER A 193 18.57 -17.20 32.19
N ARG A 194 19.30 -16.09 32.02
CA ARG A 194 18.89 -15.06 31.05
C ARG A 194 18.79 -15.73 29.66
N VAL A 195 17.58 -15.98 29.18
CA VAL A 195 17.37 -16.40 27.80
C VAL A 195 17.68 -15.18 26.96
N LEU A 196 18.91 -15.13 26.44
CA LEU A 196 19.41 -13.94 25.75
C LEU A 196 18.69 -13.66 24.43
N GLY A 197 17.76 -14.52 23.99
CA GLY A 197 17.13 -14.49 22.67
C GLY A 197 17.90 -15.37 21.71
N LYS A 198 17.58 -15.33 20.40
CA LYS A 198 18.38 -16.06 19.40
C LYS A 198 19.68 -15.31 19.09
N VAL A 199 20.81 -15.86 19.55
CA VAL A 199 22.15 -15.23 19.54
C VAL A 199 22.47 -14.37 18.31
N PRO A 200 22.29 -14.84 17.06
CA PRO A 200 22.66 -14.03 15.89
C PRO A 200 21.89 -12.72 15.71
N TYR A 201 20.65 -12.65 16.22
CA TYR A 201 19.75 -11.52 16.03
C TYR A 201 19.88 -10.47 17.15
N ILE A 202 20.65 -10.76 18.20
CA ILE A 202 20.81 -9.89 19.35
C ILE A 202 21.77 -8.76 19.02
N ASP A 203 21.38 -7.52 19.35
CA ASP A 203 22.27 -6.37 19.27
C ASP A 203 23.56 -6.59 20.09
N PRO A 204 24.76 -6.51 19.48
CA PRO A 204 26.05 -6.65 20.15
C PRO A 204 26.23 -5.78 21.39
N LYS A 205 25.60 -4.59 21.43
CA LYS A 205 25.66 -3.70 22.60
C LYS A 205 24.89 -4.23 23.81
N ALA A 206 23.82 -4.99 23.58
CA ALA A 206 23.07 -5.62 24.68
C ALA A 206 23.89 -6.72 25.37
N ILE A 207 24.82 -7.34 24.64
CA ILE A 207 25.74 -8.37 25.14
C ILE A 207 26.88 -7.74 25.97
N THR A 208 27.43 -6.62 25.52
CA THR A 208 28.64 -6.00 26.09
C THR A 208 28.35 -5.06 27.25
N ASP A 209 27.33 -4.22 27.13
CA ASP A 209 27.11 -3.10 28.05
C ASP A 209 25.89 -3.29 28.98
N ASN A 210 25.20 -4.45 28.91
CA ASN A 210 23.89 -4.67 29.57
C ASN A 210 22.89 -3.51 29.30
N LEU A 211 23.00 -2.85 28.15
CA LEU A 211 22.16 -1.71 27.81
C LEU A 211 20.72 -2.15 27.50
N LYS A 212 19.76 -1.28 27.83
CA LYS A 212 18.35 -1.47 27.49
C LYS A 212 18.18 -1.43 25.97
N LEU A 213 17.57 -2.47 25.41
CA LEU A 213 17.26 -2.58 23.98
C LEU A 213 16.34 -1.42 23.55
N ASN A 214 16.64 -0.88 22.37
CA ASN A 214 15.92 0.25 21.76
C ASN A 214 15.55 -0.08 20.30
N GLU A 215 14.93 0.87 19.59
CA GLU A 215 14.55 0.70 18.18
C GLU A 215 15.74 0.32 17.28
N LYS A 216 16.94 0.84 17.55
CA LYS A 216 18.15 0.48 16.80
C LYS A 216 18.59 -0.97 17.04
N SER A 217 18.18 -1.58 18.15
CA SER A 217 18.36 -3.01 18.39
C SER A 217 17.46 -3.84 17.48
N ASP A 218 16.21 -3.43 17.26
CA ASP A 218 15.33 -4.08 16.28
C ASP A 218 15.87 -3.93 14.84
N VAL A 219 16.43 -2.76 14.50
CA VAL A 219 17.08 -2.53 13.19
C VAL A 219 18.27 -3.48 12.97
N TYR A 220 19.03 -3.80 14.03
CA TYR A 220 20.08 -4.81 13.93
C TYR A 220 19.51 -6.18 13.56
N SER A 221 18.46 -6.60 14.26
CA SER A 221 17.77 -7.86 13.97
C SER A 221 17.17 -7.88 12.56
N ILE A 222 16.65 -6.75 12.08
CA ILE A 222 16.22 -6.56 10.69
C ILE A 222 17.38 -6.81 9.72
N GLY A 223 18.58 -6.26 9.97
CA GLY A 223 19.75 -6.53 9.13
C GLY A 223 20.05 -8.03 8.99
N VAL A 224 20.01 -8.76 10.10
CA VAL A 224 20.22 -10.22 10.10
C VAL A 224 19.09 -10.95 9.34
N LEU A 225 17.84 -10.50 9.47
CA LEU A 225 16.69 -11.07 8.75
C LEU A 225 16.74 -10.79 7.24
N LEU A 226 17.15 -9.58 6.84
CA LEU A 226 17.36 -9.24 5.44
C LEU A 226 18.43 -10.12 4.81
N TRP A 227 19.52 -10.38 5.54
CA TRP A 227 20.53 -11.35 5.13
C TRP A 227 19.96 -12.76 5.01
N GLU A 228 19.17 -13.24 5.98
CA GLU A 228 18.54 -14.57 5.94
C GLU A 228 17.56 -14.70 4.75
N ILE A 229 16.79 -13.65 4.43
CA ILE A 229 15.95 -13.60 3.23
C ILE A 229 16.79 -13.67 1.95
N SER A 230 17.97 -13.03 1.94
CA SER A 230 18.87 -13.05 0.78
C SER A 230 19.53 -14.42 0.58
N SER A 231 19.93 -15.08 1.67
CA SER A 231 20.74 -16.31 1.68
C SER A 231 19.91 -17.59 1.69
N GLY A 232 18.68 -17.53 2.22
CA GLY A 232 17.82 -18.68 2.45
C GLY A 232 18.30 -19.58 3.59
N LYS A 233 19.33 -19.17 4.32
CA LYS A 233 20.01 -19.97 5.35
C LYS A 233 19.85 -19.31 6.73
N PRO A 234 19.71 -20.09 7.80
CA PRO A 234 19.83 -19.56 9.15
C PRO A 234 21.20 -18.89 9.34
N PRO A 235 21.27 -17.75 10.05
CA PRO A 235 22.55 -17.10 10.35
C PRO A 235 23.41 -18.01 11.24
N PHE A 236 24.68 -18.09 10.91
CA PHE A 236 25.70 -18.96 11.47
C PHE A 236 25.28 -20.43 11.52
N HIS A 237 24.60 -20.93 10.47
CA HIS A 237 24.07 -22.30 10.43
C HIS A 237 25.10 -23.43 10.65
N GLU A 238 26.39 -23.16 10.47
CA GLU A 238 27.49 -24.10 10.71
C GLU A 238 28.01 -24.08 12.17
N GLU A 239 27.49 -23.18 13.01
CA GLU A 239 27.92 -23.00 14.39
C GLU A 239 26.79 -23.18 15.41
N ASN A 240 27.17 -23.56 16.62
CA ASN A 240 26.26 -23.59 17.75
C ASN A 240 25.99 -22.17 18.26
N TYR A 241 24.75 -21.88 18.63
CA TYR A 241 24.34 -20.60 19.22
C TYR A 241 24.71 -20.54 20.71
N ASP A 242 26.01 -20.61 21.00
CA ASP A 242 26.58 -20.64 22.34
C ASP A 242 27.21 -19.28 22.75
N LEU A 243 27.77 -19.24 23.95
CA LEU A 243 28.47 -18.05 24.48
C LEU A 243 29.69 -17.67 23.64
N SER A 244 30.30 -18.61 22.92
CA SER A 244 31.45 -18.36 22.05
C SER A 244 31.03 -17.57 20.82
N LEU A 245 29.95 -18.00 20.13
CA LEU A 245 29.41 -17.25 19.01
C LEU A 245 28.94 -15.86 19.45
N MET A 246 28.26 -15.77 20.60
CA MET A 246 27.83 -14.51 21.18
C MET A 246 29.00 -13.55 21.43
N TYR A 247 30.10 -14.04 21.99
CA TYR A 247 31.32 -13.26 22.17
C TYR A 247 31.90 -12.80 20.83
N LYS A 248 32.02 -13.69 19.83
CA LYS A 248 32.55 -13.31 18.50
C LYS A 248 31.69 -12.23 17.83
N ILE A 249 30.36 -12.31 17.92
CA ILE A 249 29.43 -11.29 17.41
C ILE A 249 29.66 -9.94 18.11
N SER A 250 29.90 -9.98 19.43
CA SER A 250 30.24 -8.79 20.21
C SER A 250 31.53 -8.10 19.73
N GLN A 251 32.49 -8.88 19.22
CA GLN A 251 33.75 -8.40 18.65
C GLN A 251 33.63 -7.97 17.17
N GLY A 252 32.41 -7.90 16.63
CA GLY A 252 32.16 -7.43 15.26
C GLY A 252 32.04 -8.54 14.21
N ARG A 253 32.03 -9.82 14.60
CA ARG A 253 31.79 -10.91 13.65
C ARG A 253 30.39 -10.79 13.02
N ARG A 254 30.32 -10.88 11.69
CA ARG A 254 29.10 -10.91 10.89
C ARG A 254 29.16 -12.05 9.89
N GLU A 255 28.03 -12.31 9.24
CA GLU A 255 27.95 -13.21 8.11
C GLU A 255 28.61 -12.62 6.87
N GLU A 256 29.04 -13.49 5.95
CA GLU A 256 29.60 -13.08 4.67
C GLU A 256 28.50 -12.61 3.70
N ILE A 257 28.86 -11.66 2.82
CA ILE A 257 27.95 -11.18 1.78
C ILE A 257 27.80 -12.28 0.72
N ILE A 258 26.55 -12.62 0.40
CA ILE A 258 26.23 -13.63 -0.63
C ILE A 258 26.47 -13.04 -2.03
N SER A 259 27.25 -13.74 -2.87
CA SER A 259 27.74 -13.24 -4.17
C SER A 259 26.66 -12.79 -5.15
N ASP A 260 25.45 -13.38 -5.09
CA ASP A 260 24.34 -13.09 -6.01
C ASP A 260 23.32 -12.10 -5.41
N THR A 261 23.68 -11.44 -4.31
CA THR A 261 22.84 -10.41 -3.69
C THR A 261 23.09 -9.05 -4.35
N PRO A 262 22.04 -8.35 -4.83
CA PRO A 262 22.14 -7.00 -5.34
C PRO A 262 22.82 -6.06 -4.35
N ASN A 263 23.80 -5.30 -4.85
CA ASN A 263 24.69 -4.47 -4.03
C ASN A 263 23.93 -3.52 -3.11
N ASP A 264 22.87 -2.87 -3.58
CA ASP A 264 22.13 -1.93 -2.74
C ASP A 264 21.40 -2.61 -1.57
N TYR A 265 21.00 -3.87 -1.75
CA TYR A 265 20.35 -4.67 -0.72
C TYR A 265 21.38 -5.22 0.28
N SER A 266 22.55 -5.67 -0.17
CA SER A 266 23.63 -6.09 0.74
C SER A 266 24.22 -4.91 1.52
N ASN A 267 24.37 -3.75 0.89
CA ASN A 267 24.72 -2.51 1.57
C ASN A 267 23.69 -2.18 2.66
N LEU A 268 22.39 -2.27 2.34
CA LEU A 268 21.34 -1.99 3.32
C LEU A 268 21.43 -2.90 4.56
N TYR A 269 21.48 -4.23 4.40
CA TYR A 269 21.52 -5.09 5.57
C TYR A 269 22.84 -4.98 6.35
N THR A 270 23.94 -4.63 5.67
CA THR A 270 25.23 -4.45 6.35
C THR A 270 25.29 -3.17 7.17
N GLU A 271 24.62 -2.11 6.73
CA GLU A 271 24.40 -0.90 7.51
C GLU A 271 23.48 -1.17 8.72
N CYS A 272 22.41 -1.95 8.53
CA CYS A 272 21.48 -2.31 9.60
C CYS A 272 22.17 -3.06 10.77
N TRP A 273 23.04 -4.03 10.48
CA TRP A 273 23.72 -4.81 11.54
C TRP A 273 25.06 -4.21 12.01
N ASN A 274 25.30 -2.91 11.76
CA ASN A 274 26.54 -2.25 12.15
C ASN A 274 26.76 -2.34 13.68
N GLY A 275 28.00 -2.59 14.11
CA GLY A 275 28.34 -2.66 15.54
C GLY A 275 28.08 -1.35 16.30
N ASN A 276 28.17 -0.21 15.61
CA ASN A 276 27.82 1.08 16.18
C ASN A 276 26.35 1.43 15.86
N GLN A 277 25.49 1.43 16.88
CA GLN A 277 24.07 1.82 16.80
C GLN A 277 23.83 3.16 16.08
N ASN A 278 24.72 4.15 16.25
CA ASN A 278 24.56 5.48 15.63
C ASN A 278 24.81 5.48 14.12
N LYS A 279 25.47 4.43 13.60
CA LYS A 279 25.72 4.25 12.17
C LYS A 279 24.63 3.43 11.48
N ARG A 280 23.68 2.87 12.25
CA ARG A 280 22.56 2.11 11.67
C ARG A 280 21.52 3.09 11.13
N PRO A 281 20.89 2.81 9.98
CA PRO A 281 19.76 3.59 9.47
C PRO A 281 18.58 3.58 10.45
N SER A 282 17.65 4.52 10.32
CA SER A 282 16.35 4.40 11.01
C SER A 282 15.49 3.35 10.30
N ILE A 283 14.49 2.78 10.97
CA ILE A 283 13.57 1.85 10.30
C ILE A 283 12.84 2.52 9.12
N HIS A 284 12.54 3.82 9.23
CA HIS A 284 12.00 4.64 8.15
C HIS A 284 12.90 4.66 6.91
N GLU A 285 14.21 4.83 7.11
CA GLU A 285 15.19 4.81 6.03
C GLU A 285 15.30 3.43 5.39
N VAL A 286 15.25 2.36 6.20
CA VAL A 286 15.21 0.97 5.72
C VAL A 286 13.98 0.73 4.84
N VAL A 287 12.79 1.12 5.30
CA VAL A 287 11.53 1.01 4.54
C VAL A 287 11.60 1.79 3.22
N ASN A 288 12.10 3.03 3.25
CA ASN A 288 12.22 3.86 2.06
C ASN A 288 13.16 3.26 1.02
N ARG A 289 14.31 2.71 1.44
CA ARG A 289 15.24 2.03 0.52
C ARG A 289 14.64 0.76 -0.06
N LEU A 290 13.98 -0.06 0.75
CA LEU A 290 13.30 -1.27 0.28
C LEU A 290 12.15 -0.94 -0.70
N ARG A 291 11.42 0.16 -0.50
CA ARG A 291 10.39 0.63 -1.43
C ARG A 291 10.94 0.98 -2.81
N ILE A 292 12.13 1.58 -2.87
CA ILE A 292 12.79 1.89 -4.15
C ILE A 292 13.08 0.61 -4.93
N PHE A 293 13.50 -0.46 -4.26
CA PHE A 293 13.74 -1.76 -4.91
C PHE A 293 12.46 -2.33 -5.55
N LEU A 294 11.29 -2.15 -4.92
CA LEU A 294 10.00 -2.56 -5.47
C LEU A 294 9.55 -1.71 -6.68
N ASN A 295 9.82 -0.40 -6.64
CA ASN A 295 9.41 0.54 -7.68
C ASN A 295 10.31 0.49 -8.92
N SER A 296 11.58 0.16 -8.74
CA SER A 296 12.54 -0.01 -9.83
C SER A 296 12.17 -1.18 -10.76
N SER A 297 11.40 -2.15 -10.25
CA SER A 297 10.85 -3.27 -11.03
C SER A 297 9.55 -2.91 -11.78
N SER A 298 8.89 -1.78 -11.48
CA SER A 298 7.53 -1.46 -11.96
C SER A 298 7.40 -0.13 -12.73
N ALA A 299 8.45 0.70 -12.79
CA ALA A 299 8.38 2.06 -13.32
C ALA A 299 8.47 2.25 -14.85
N THR A 300 8.51 1.20 -15.67
CA THR A 300 8.85 1.35 -17.12
C THR A 300 7.68 1.19 -18.12
N ILE A 301 6.43 0.94 -17.70
CA ILE A 301 5.43 0.41 -18.67
C ILE A 301 4.20 1.31 -18.97
N TYR A 302 3.84 2.30 -18.16
CA TYR A 302 2.46 2.83 -18.22
C TYR A 302 2.17 4.07 -19.09
N GLN A 303 3.14 4.60 -19.85
CA GLN A 303 2.87 5.65 -20.84
C GLN A 303 3.63 5.48 -22.18
N GLN A 304 4.64 4.61 -22.23
CA GLN A 304 5.48 4.44 -23.42
C GLN A 304 4.91 3.41 -24.42
N ASP A 305 4.23 2.35 -23.98
CA ASP A 305 3.88 1.24 -24.87
C ASP A 305 2.69 1.50 -25.81
N ILE A 306 1.79 2.43 -25.47
CA ILE A 306 0.65 2.77 -26.34
C ILE A 306 1.10 3.69 -27.50
N PHE A 307 2.12 4.52 -27.30
CA PHE A 307 2.64 5.46 -28.30
C PHE A 307 3.93 5.01 -29.03
N ASN A 308 4.53 3.88 -28.60
CA ASN A 308 5.74 3.31 -29.22
C ASN A 308 5.45 2.25 -30.29
N GLN A 309 4.23 1.71 -30.39
CA GLN A 309 3.86 0.90 -31.55
C GLN A 309 3.53 1.84 -32.72
N THR A 310 4.52 2.00 -33.60
CA THR A 310 4.52 2.65 -34.93
C THR A 310 4.62 4.18 -35.02
N ILE A 311 5.87 4.68 -35.16
CA ILE A 311 6.23 5.58 -36.27
C ILE A 311 7.42 4.92 -36.98
N PRO A 312 7.33 4.52 -38.27
CA PRO A 312 8.45 3.94 -38.97
C PRO A 312 9.45 5.03 -39.36
N THR A 313 10.70 4.94 -38.88
CA THR A 313 11.92 5.39 -39.59
C THR A 313 13.16 4.74 -38.97
N SER A 314 14.13 4.47 -39.84
CA SER A 314 15.24 3.52 -39.76
C SER A 314 16.48 3.91 -38.93
N ASN A 315 17.17 2.86 -38.43
CA ASN A 315 18.61 2.66 -38.19
C ASN A 315 19.37 3.23 -36.95
N LYS A 316 19.84 2.23 -36.15
CA LYS A 316 21.16 2.01 -35.49
C LYS A 316 21.73 2.96 -34.40
N SER A 317 21.76 2.37 -33.18
CA SER A 317 22.92 2.00 -32.33
C SER A 317 23.59 2.99 -31.32
N LEU A 318 23.62 2.50 -30.07
CA LEU A 318 24.69 2.50 -29.02
C LEU A 318 24.88 3.69 -28.02
N ILE A 319 24.45 3.47 -26.75
CA ILE A 319 25.08 3.56 -25.38
C ILE A 319 26.26 4.57 -25.13
N PRO A 320 26.60 5.06 -23.89
CA PRO A 320 25.87 5.51 -22.67
C PRO A 320 26.35 6.91 -22.13
N ASN A 321 25.74 7.37 -21.02
CA ASN A 321 26.35 7.85 -19.75
C ASN A 321 25.82 9.17 -19.14
N SER A 322 25.39 9.01 -17.88
CA SER A 322 25.55 9.86 -16.68
C SER A 322 25.73 11.38 -16.81
N ILE A 323 24.82 12.14 -16.17
CA ILE A 323 25.19 13.34 -15.38
C ILE A 323 24.28 13.39 -14.13
N GLU A 324 24.93 13.33 -12.97
CA GLU A 324 24.45 13.67 -11.62
C GLU A 324 24.13 15.17 -11.47
N ASN A 325 23.46 15.50 -10.36
CA ASN A 325 23.21 16.81 -9.75
C ASN A 325 22.00 17.59 -10.27
N SER A 326 21.25 18.32 -9.44
CA SER A 326 21.19 18.44 -7.98
C SER A 326 19.99 19.32 -7.71
N LEU A 327 19.13 18.97 -6.77
CA LEU A 327 18.29 19.95 -6.05
C LEU A 327 18.20 19.49 -4.59
N HIS A 328 19.33 19.62 -3.90
CA HIS A 328 19.39 19.68 -2.46
C HIS A 328 19.28 21.15 -2.09
N GLY A 329 18.14 21.54 -1.52
CA GLY A 329 17.98 22.90 -1.00
C GLY A 329 16.57 23.45 -1.00
N GLU A 330 15.57 22.67 -0.55
CA GLU A 330 14.28 23.24 -0.11
C GLU A 330 13.43 22.17 0.61
N LEU A 331 13.98 21.53 1.65
CA LEU A 331 13.15 20.73 2.57
C LEU A 331 13.70 20.70 4.01
N SER A 332 14.61 21.61 4.35
CA SER A 332 15.28 21.65 5.65
C SER A 332 14.81 22.80 6.57
N GLN A 333 13.66 23.41 6.29
CA GLN A 333 13.15 24.52 7.11
C GLN A 333 11.75 24.32 7.70
N THR A 334 11.15 23.15 7.55
CA THR A 334 9.82 22.86 8.12
C THR A 334 9.85 21.97 9.37
N ILE A 335 11.02 21.43 9.77
CA ILE A 335 11.15 20.47 10.89
C ILE A 335 11.87 21.08 12.11
N GLN A 336 11.81 22.40 12.30
CA GLN A 336 12.36 23.06 13.50
C GLN A 336 11.34 23.77 14.39
N ASN A 337 10.05 23.40 14.32
CA ASN A 337 9.03 23.94 15.23
C ASN A 337 8.28 22.91 16.11
N PHE A 338 8.76 21.67 16.24
CA PHE A 338 8.08 20.64 17.06
C PHE A 338 8.80 20.20 18.34
N ASN A 339 9.79 20.96 18.81
CA ASN A 339 10.38 20.74 20.13
C ASN A 339 10.09 21.94 21.04
N ASN A 340 8.88 21.97 21.61
CA ASN A 340 8.61 22.51 22.95
C ASN A 340 7.12 22.40 23.29
N THR A 341 6.67 21.25 23.80
CA THR A 341 5.82 21.22 25.00
C THR A 341 5.76 19.81 25.59
N ASN A 342 6.25 19.68 26.83
CA ASN A 342 6.15 18.48 27.64
C ASN A 342 4.69 18.14 27.96
N ALA A 343 4.44 16.84 28.10
CA ALA A 343 3.26 16.27 28.72
C ALA A 343 3.00 16.88 30.12
N ASN A 344 1.80 17.46 30.33
CA ASN A 344 1.07 17.43 31.62
C ASN A 344 -0.31 18.13 31.65
N GLU A 345 -1.04 18.28 30.53
CA GLU A 345 -2.44 18.73 30.60
C GLU A 345 -3.35 17.95 29.66
N ILE A 346 -3.64 16.68 30.00
CA ILE A 346 -4.85 15.98 29.54
C ILE A 346 -5.53 15.34 30.75
N TYR A 347 -6.03 16.18 31.65
CA TYR A 347 -7.39 16.04 32.20
C TYR A 347 -7.78 17.35 32.88
N MET A 348 -9.00 17.81 32.57
CA MET A 348 -9.68 19.03 33.04
C MET A 348 -9.31 20.35 32.35
N MET A 349 -10.00 20.63 31.23
CA MET A 349 -10.74 21.89 31.09
C MET A 349 -11.91 21.72 30.12
N SER A 350 -13.02 21.23 30.67
CA SER A 350 -14.33 21.73 30.26
C SER A 350 -14.36 23.25 30.50
N THR A 351 -14.23 24.06 29.45
CA THR A 351 -14.86 25.37 29.40
C THR A 351 -15.27 25.69 27.96
N ASN A 352 -16.59 25.63 27.74
CA ASN A 352 -17.38 26.45 26.83
C ASN A 352 -16.65 27.09 25.64
N ASN A 353 -16.59 26.35 24.54
CA ASN A 353 -17.07 26.89 23.27
C ASN A 353 -18.14 25.94 22.76
N GLN A 354 -19.39 26.27 23.06
CA GLN A 354 -20.51 25.81 22.25
C GLN A 354 -20.20 26.25 20.81
N ILE A 355 -19.66 25.34 19.99
CA ILE A 355 -19.94 25.41 18.57
C ILE A 355 -21.42 25.09 18.49
N ASN A 356 -22.22 26.15 18.40
CA ASN A 356 -23.60 26.09 17.97
C ASN A 356 -23.59 25.52 16.54
N ILE A 357 -23.48 24.19 16.41
CA ILE A 357 -23.96 23.51 15.23
C ILE A 357 -25.47 23.60 15.37
N ASN A 358 -26.01 24.65 14.74
CA ASN A 358 -27.44 24.86 14.61
C ASN A 358 -28.04 23.53 14.13
N ILE A 359 -29.07 23.00 14.79
CA ILE A 359 -29.68 21.73 14.40
C ILE A 359 -30.26 21.79 12.95
N SER A 360 -30.35 23.00 12.36
CA SER A 360 -30.61 23.23 10.94
C SER A 360 -29.43 22.97 9.99
N SER A 361 -28.17 22.99 10.45
CA SER A 361 -26.98 22.78 9.62
C SER A 361 -26.62 21.30 9.41
N GLU A 362 -26.99 20.39 10.32
CA GLU A 362 -26.71 18.95 10.13
C GLU A 362 -27.54 18.33 8.99
N LYS A 363 -28.82 18.72 8.87
CA LYS A 363 -29.65 18.32 7.72
C LYS A 363 -29.12 18.87 6.39
N ASN A 364 -28.53 20.07 6.40
CA ASN A 364 -27.94 20.67 5.20
C ASN A 364 -26.65 19.92 4.79
N LEU A 365 -25.77 19.59 5.74
CA LEU A 365 -24.53 18.87 5.44
C LEU A 365 -24.77 17.45 4.93
N SER A 366 -25.80 16.75 5.42
CA SER A 366 -26.16 15.44 4.87
C SER A 366 -26.56 15.51 3.39
N ILE A 367 -27.33 16.54 2.99
CA ILE A 367 -27.71 16.75 1.59
C ILE A 367 -26.47 17.09 0.75
N THR A 368 -25.60 17.96 1.28
CA THR A 368 -24.33 18.30 0.63
C THR A 368 -23.45 17.07 0.39
N VAL A 369 -23.39 16.13 1.33
CA VAL A 369 -22.63 14.87 1.15
C VAL A 369 -23.17 14.11 -0.06
N ASP A 370 -24.49 13.95 -0.17
CA ASP A 370 -25.11 13.24 -1.29
C ASP A 370 -24.84 13.95 -2.64
N GLU A 371 -24.93 15.28 -2.67
CA GLU A 371 -24.62 16.09 -3.86
C GLU A 371 -23.16 15.94 -4.31
N ILE A 372 -22.22 15.93 -3.35
CA ILE A 372 -20.79 15.72 -3.63
C ILE A 372 -20.53 14.29 -4.12
N VAL A 373 -21.17 13.28 -3.53
CA VAL A 373 -21.02 11.88 -3.97
C VAL A 373 -21.59 11.70 -5.38
N ASP A 374 -22.72 12.31 -5.70
CA ASP A 374 -23.28 12.31 -7.05
C ASP A 374 -22.40 13.04 -8.06
N LEU A 375 -21.76 14.14 -7.65
CA LEU A 375 -20.75 14.83 -8.46
C LEU A 375 -19.57 13.89 -8.76
N ILE A 376 -18.98 13.28 -7.73
CA ILE A 376 -17.89 12.31 -7.90
C ILE A 376 -18.33 11.16 -8.81
N PHE A 377 -19.56 10.66 -8.68
CA PHE A 377 -20.07 9.58 -9.53
C PHE A 377 -20.12 9.97 -11.01
N ARG A 378 -20.54 11.19 -11.33
CA ARG A 378 -20.56 11.70 -12.70
C ARG A 378 -19.16 11.91 -13.25
N GLU A 379 -18.28 12.52 -12.47
CA GLU A 379 -16.93 12.86 -12.91
C GLU A 379 -16.03 11.62 -13.06
N GLU A 380 -16.08 10.66 -12.14
CA GLU A 380 -15.31 9.41 -12.26
C GLU A 380 -15.79 8.54 -13.43
N ASN A 381 -17.08 8.54 -13.75
CA ASN A 381 -17.59 7.86 -14.95
C ASN A 381 -17.15 8.52 -16.26
N ARG A 382 -16.76 9.79 -16.20
CA ARG A 382 -16.23 10.55 -17.34
C ARG A 382 -14.70 10.57 -17.34
N LYS A 383 -14.07 10.26 -16.20
CA LYS A 383 -12.64 10.44 -15.92
C LYS A 383 -12.19 11.90 -16.06
N ASP A 384 -12.94 12.80 -15.44
CA ASP A 384 -12.47 14.16 -15.16
C ASP A 384 -11.73 14.20 -13.81
N GLU A 385 -10.97 15.26 -13.52
CA GLU A 385 -10.28 15.46 -12.23
C GLU A 385 -11.31 15.68 -11.10
N SER A 386 -11.95 14.60 -10.66
CA SER A 386 -13.03 14.63 -9.67
C SER A 386 -12.66 15.41 -8.41
N LYS A 387 -11.38 15.37 -8.01
CA LYS A 387 -10.85 16.13 -6.88
C LYS A 387 -11.04 17.64 -7.07
N GLN A 388 -10.69 18.19 -8.23
CA GLN A 388 -10.77 19.62 -8.47
C GLN A 388 -12.23 20.08 -8.49
N HIS A 389 -13.12 19.31 -9.12
CA HIS A 389 -14.56 19.58 -9.10
C HIS A 389 -15.15 19.56 -7.68
N VAL A 390 -14.71 18.64 -6.82
CA VAL A 390 -15.12 18.63 -5.40
C VAL A 390 -14.62 19.88 -4.68
N LEU A 391 -13.37 20.30 -4.90
CA LEU A 391 -12.83 21.53 -4.31
C LEU A 391 -13.58 22.77 -4.79
N ASP A 392 -13.88 22.86 -6.09
CA ASP A 392 -14.65 23.95 -6.68
C ASP A 392 -16.08 23.98 -6.14
N TYR A 393 -16.70 22.81 -5.96
CA TYR A 393 -18.01 22.70 -5.34
C TYR A 393 -18.02 23.27 -3.91
N LEU A 394 -17.05 22.85 -3.09
CA LEU A 394 -16.91 23.33 -1.71
C LEU A 394 -16.69 24.85 -1.68
N ASN A 395 -15.83 25.37 -2.54
CA ASN A 395 -15.57 26.81 -2.65
C ASN A 395 -16.81 27.60 -3.09
N ASN A 396 -17.52 27.14 -4.11
CA ASN A 396 -18.71 27.82 -4.64
C ASN A 396 -19.87 27.85 -3.63
N HIS A 397 -19.94 26.87 -2.74
CA HIS A 397 -20.95 26.80 -1.68
C HIS A 397 -20.45 27.37 -0.33
N ASN A 398 -19.25 27.97 -0.28
CA ASN A 398 -18.61 28.48 0.94
C ASN A 398 -18.50 27.43 2.06
N ILE A 399 -18.25 26.17 1.70
CA ILE A 399 -18.10 25.05 2.63
C ILE A 399 -16.61 24.85 2.92
N ASN A 400 -16.21 25.07 4.16
CA ASN A 400 -14.84 24.80 4.58
C ASN A 400 -14.58 23.28 4.61
N SER A 401 -13.51 22.83 3.93
CA SER A 401 -13.16 21.43 3.79
C SER A 401 -12.83 20.73 5.11
N GLU A 402 -12.21 21.42 6.08
CA GLU A 402 -11.94 20.87 7.43
C GLU A 402 -13.23 20.72 8.24
N VAL A 403 -14.18 21.65 8.09
CA VAL A 403 -15.47 21.59 8.80
C VAL A 403 -16.28 20.39 8.35
N ILE A 404 -16.42 20.17 7.04
CA ILE A 404 -17.12 19.00 6.52
C ILE A 404 -16.35 17.70 6.82
N TYR A 405 -15.01 17.71 6.79
CA TYR A 405 -14.20 16.55 7.18
C TYR A 405 -14.43 16.14 8.65
N ASN A 406 -14.44 17.12 9.55
CA ASN A 406 -14.72 16.90 10.97
C ASN A 406 -16.14 16.37 11.16
N TRP A 407 -17.13 16.97 10.47
CA TRP A 407 -18.51 16.49 10.51
C TRP A 407 -18.62 15.03 10.04
N LEU A 408 -17.99 14.69 8.90
CA LEU A 408 -17.93 13.32 8.37
C LEU A 408 -17.28 12.33 9.35
N SER A 409 -16.27 12.77 10.10
CA SER A 409 -15.58 11.91 11.09
C SER A 409 -16.50 11.47 12.23
N TYR A 410 -17.49 12.28 12.61
CA TYR A 410 -18.48 11.95 13.65
C TYR A 410 -19.81 11.40 13.10
N ASN A 411 -20.10 11.58 11.81
CA ASN A 411 -21.41 11.27 11.18
C ASN A 411 -21.31 10.19 10.09
N GLN A 412 -20.77 9.02 10.44
CA GLN A 412 -20.61 7.87 9.54
C GLN A 412 -21.88 6.99 9.49
N THR A 413 -23.05 7.62 9.30
CA THR A 413 -24.36 6.97 9.49
C THR A 413 -24.87 6.22 8.25
N ASN A 414 -24.32 6.51 7.07
CA ASN A 414 -24.68 5.86 5.81
C ASN A 414 -23.46 5.62 4.92
N SER A 415 -23.62 4.87 3.83
CA SER A 415 -22.51 4.52 2.96
C SER A 415 -21.91 5.71 2.20
N ASN A 416 -22.69 6.75 1.87
CA ASN A 416 -22.22 7.96 1.18
C ASN A 416 -21.26 8.78 2.07
N SER A 417 -21.63 9.01 3.34
CA SER A 417 -20.78 9.69 4.33
C SER A 417 -19.50 8.92 4.62
N ILE A 418 -19.58 7.59 4.74
CA ILE A 418 -18.39 6.73 4.92
C ILE A 418 -17.48 6.80 3.68
N PHE A 419 -18.06 6.70 2.48
CA PHE A 419 -17.31 6.81 1.23
C PHE A 419 -16.64 8.18 1.10
N LEU A 420 -17.37 9.26 1.35
CA LEU A 420 -16.85 10.62 1.19
C LEU A 420 -15.74 10.92 2.20
N LEU A 421 -15.86 10.42 3.43
CA LEU A 421 -14.75 10.47 4.39
C LEU A 421 -13.53 9.72 3.85
N GLY A 422 -13.73 8.54 3.26
CA GLY A 422 -12.66 7.78 2.60
C GLY A 422 -12.00 8.57 1.47
N TYR A 423 -12.81 9.19 0.61
CA TYR A 423 -12.36 10.03 -0.50
C TYR A 423 -11.53 11.22 -0.03
N PHE A 424 -11.97 11.90 1.04
CA PHE A 424 -11.25 13.04 1.62
C PHE A 424 -9.89 12.62 2.18
N ASN A 425 -9.81 11.46 2.86
CA ASN A 425 -8.53 10.90 3.30
C ASN A 425 -7.66 10.45 2.11
N PHE A 426 -8.24 9.99 1.00
CA PHE A 426 -7.51 9.55 -0.18
C PHE A 426 -6.84 10.72 -0.92
N PHE A 427 -7.54 11.85 -1.04
CA PHE A 427 -7.08 13.02 -1.79
C PHE A 427 -6.53 14.16 -0.93
N GLY A 428 -6.64 14.05 0.39
CA GLY A 428 -6.19 15.06 1.35
C GLY A 428 -7.07 16.32 1.35
N ILE A 429 -8.39 16.15 1.35
CA ILE A 429 -9.35 17.28 1.35
C ILE A 429 -9.73 17.58 2.80
N GLY A 430 -9.34 18.75 3.32
CA GLY A 430 -9.58 19.13 4.72
C GLY A 430 -8.78 18.30 5.73
N THR A 431 -7.80 17.51 5.27
CA THR A 431 -6.96 16.60 6.07
C THR A 431 -5.69 16.23 5.30
N PRO A 432 -4.59 15.79 5.94
CA PRO A 432 -3.51 15.10 5.24
C PRO A 432 -3.97 13.84 4.51
N VAL A 433 -3.18 13.37 3.54
CA VAL A 433 -3.47 12.13 2.82
C VAL A 433 -3.22 10.92 3.73
N TYR A 434 -4.24 10.07 3.90
CA TYR A 434 -4.20 8.84 4.70
C TYR A 434 -4.77 7.65 3.91
N TYR A 435 -3.96 7.08 3.00
CA TYR A 435 -4.42 6.01 2.11
C TYR A 435 -4.95 4.76 2.84
N VAL A 436 -4.34 4.35 3.97
CA VAL A 436 -4.79 3.18 4.74
C VAL A 436 -6.18 3.43 5.34
N ARG A 437 -6.39 4.63 5.91
CA ARG A 437 -7.69 5.03 6.44
C ARG A 437 -8.73 5.12 5.32
N ALA A 438 -8.36 5.71 4.18
CA ALA A 438 -9.21 5.76 3.00
C ALA A 438 -9.65 4.36 2.53
N PHE A 439 -8.69 3.44 2.39
CA PHE A 439 -8.96 2.06 1.99
C PHE A 439 -9.95 1.35 2.92
N ASN A 440 -9.74 1.45 4.25
CA ASN A 440 -10.66 0.86 5.22
C ASN A 440 -12.07 1.46 5.15
N LEU A 441 -12.18 2.77 4.95
CA LEU A 441 -13.46 3.45 4.76
C LEU A 441 -14.14 3.00 3.46
N PHE A 442 -13.39 2.84 2.36
CA PHE A 442 -13.93 2.30 1.12
C PHE A 442 -14.41 0.85 1.29
N ILE A 443 -13.66 0.00 2.00
CA ILE A 443 -14.12 -1.37 2.32
C ILE A 443 -15.45 -1.31 3.09
N ASN A 444 -15.54 -0.47 4.13
CA ASN A 444 -16.76 -0.33 4.93
C ASN A 444 -17.98 0.12 4.11
N ALA A 445 -17.82 1.12 3.23
CA ALA A 445 -18.88 1.56 2.33
C ALA A 445 -19.19 0.52 1.23
N SER A 446 -18.19 -0.23 0.76
CA SER A 446 -18.36 -1.25 -0.29
C SER A 446 -19.20 -2.44 0.16
N VAL A 447 -19.11 -2.82 1.44
CA VAL A 447 -19.94 -3.86 2.09
C VAL A 447 -21.41 -3.45 2.11
N GLN A 448 -21.69 -2.14 2.12
CA GLN A 448 -23.04 -1.57 1.99
C GLN A 448 -23.44 -1.34 0.52
N PHE A 449 -22.78 -2.01 -0.42
CA PHE A 449 -23.05 -1.94 -1.86
C PHE A 449 -22.83 -0.56 -2.51
N HIS A 450 -22.06 0.33 -1.89
CA HIS A 450 -21.74 1.62 -2.50
C HIS A 450 -20.81 1.48 -3.70
N ILE A 451 -21.26 1.91 -4.88
CA ILE A 451 -20.60 1.65 -6.16
C ILE A 451 -19.23 2.34 -6.30
N LEU A 452 -19.13 3.62 -5.91
CA LEU A 452 -17.83 4.31 -5.91
C LEU A 452 -16.85 3.69 -4.91
N ALA A 453 -17.30 3.34 -3.71
CA ALA A 453 -16.47 2.64 -2.75
C ALA A 453 -15.93 1.31 -3.31
N GLN A 454 -16.76 0.52 -4.00
CA GLN A 454 -16.30 -0.70 -4.67
C GLN A 454 -15.26 -0.42 -5.77
N TYR A 455 -15.47 0.64 -6.56
CA TYR A 455 -14.49 1.10 -7.54
C TYR A 455 -13.17 1.51 -6.88
N TYR A 456 -13.20 2.32 -5.82
CA TYR A 456 -12.00 2.76 -5.11
C TYR A 456 -11.31 1.63 -4.34
N VAL A 457 -12.04 0.62 -3.85
CA VAL A 457 -11.42 -0.62 -3.34
C VAL A 457 -10.68 -1.34 -4.47
N GLY A 458 -11.28 -1.48 -5.65
CA GLY A 458 -10.60 -2.03 -6.83
C GLY A 458 -9.35 -1.22 -7.21
N ASN A 459 -9.43 0.12 -7.15
CA ASN A 459 -8.33 1.03 -7.41
C ASN A 459 -7.19 0.86 -6.38
N CYS A 460 -7.53 0.76 -5.10
CA CYS A 460 -6.61 0.43 -4.03
C CYS A 460 -5.92 -0.91 -4.25
N TYR A 461 -6.65 -1.96 -4.66
CA TYR A 461 -6.06 -3.24 -5.03
C TYR A 461 -5.21 -3.15 -6.30
N GLU A 462 -5.54 -2.32 -7.28
CA GLU A 462 -4.79 -2.22 -8.54
C GLU A 462 -3.44 -1.51 -8.35
N PHE A 463 -3.42 -0.45 -7.55
CA PHE A 463 -2.26 0.44 -7.38
C PHE A 463 -1.60 0.35 -6.01
N GLY A 464 -2.14 -0.45 -5.09
CA GLY A 464 -1.62 -0.60 -3.74
C GLY A 464 -1.93 0.58 -2.82
N HIS A 465 -2.90 1.44 -3.15
CA HIS A 465 -3.25 2.56 -2.26
C HIS A 465 -3.86 2.08 -0.95
N GLY A 466 -3.19 2.38 0.17
CA GLY A 466 -3.64 1.96 1.50
C GLY A 466 -3.35 0.49 1.79
N MET A 467 -2.54 -0.13 0.93
CA MET A 467 -2.09 -1.51 1.02
C MET A 467 -0.58 -1.58 0.84
N ILE A 468 0.02 -2.69 1.27
CA ILE A 468 1.47 -2.90 1.16
C ILE A 468 1.86 -3.35 -0.26
N THR A 469 0.95 -4.02 -0.98
CA THR A 469 1.11 -4.44 -2.39
C THR A 469 -0.20 -4.30 -3.16
N ASN A 470 -0.11 -4.15 -4.47
CA ASN A 470 -1.27 -4.30 -5.33
C ASN A 470 -1.62 -5.79 -5.49
N VAL A 471 -2.92 -6.09 -5.54
CA VAL A 471 -3.47 -7.44 -5.73
C VAL A 471 -4.39 -7.40 -6.95
N GLU A 472 -3.79 -7.51 -8.14
CA GLU A 472 -4.52 -7.37 -9.42
C GLU A 472 -5.74 -8.29 -9.51
N LYS A 473 -5.66 -9.53 -8.99
CA LYS A 473 -6.80 -10.46 -8.96
C LYS A 473 -8.00 -9.91 -8.17
N LEU A 474 -7.75 -9.26 -7.03
CA LEU A 474 -8.82 -8.67 -6.24
C LEU A 474 -9.36 -7.40 -6.92
N ALA A 475 -8.48 -6.59 -7.51
CA ALA A 475 -8.91 -5.46 -8.34
C ALA A 475 -9.86 -5.92 -9.45
N PHE A 476 -9.50 -6.99 -10.17
CA PHE A 476 -10.33 -7.59 -11.21
C PHE A 476 -11.71 -7.99 -10.69
N VAL A 477 -11.78 -8.69 -9.55
CA VAL A 477 -13.07 -9.11 -8.94
C VAL A 477 -13.97 -7.91 -8.61
N TYR A 478 -13.40 -6.83 -8.07
CA TYR A 478 -14.17 -5.61 -7.78
C TYR A 478 -14.63 -4.90 -9.05
N TYR A 479 -13.77 -4.81 -10.07
CA TYR A 479 -14.14 -4.24 -11.37
C TYR A 479 -15.18 -5.09 -12.11
N GLU A 480 -15.09 -6.41 -12.01
CA GLU A 480 -16.07 -7.34 -12.57
C GLU A 480 -17.45 -7.13 -11.94
N LYS A 481 -17.50 -7.01 -10.62
CA LYS A 481 -18.73 -6.76 -9.88
C LYS A 481 -19.43 -5.48 -10.36
N ILE A 482 -18.74 -4.35 -10.37
CA ILE A 482 -19.34 -3.05 -10.72
C ILE A 482 -19.61 -2.89 -12.23
N ALA A 483 -18.87 -3.59 -13.10
CA ALA A 483 -19.12 -3.55 -14.54
C ALA A 483 -20.48 -4.15 -14.91
N ASN A 484 -20.94 -5.14 -14.13
CA ASN A 484 -22.26 -5.76 -14.27
C ASN A 484 -23.40 -4.84 -13.81
N ASP A 485 -23.11 -3.85 -12.96
CA ASP A 485 -24.07 -2.81 -12.52
C ASP A 485 -24.12 -1.60 -13.47
N PHE A 486 -23.67 -1.77 -14.73
CA PHE A 486 -23.61 -0.74 -15.77
C PHE A 486 -22.70 0.46 -15.49
N TYR A 487 -21.83 0.39 -14.47
CA TYR A 487 -20.85 1.43 -14.19
C TYR A 487 -19.76 1.49 -15.28
N ALA A 488 -19.71 2.59 -16.02
CA ALA A 488 -18.93 2.70 -17.25
C ALA A 488 -17.42 2.61 -16.99
N MET A 489 -16.94 3.19 -15.89
CA MET A 489 -15.54 3.09 -15.48
C MET A 489 -15.14 1.65 -15.09
N GLY A 490 -16.05 0.89 -14.48
CA GLY A 490 -15.86 -0.55 -14.21
C GLY A 490 -15.69 -1.37 -15.48
N GLN A 491 -16.58 -1.14 -16.46
CA GLN A 491 -16.50 -1.78 -17.78
C GLN A 491 -15.22 -1.41 -18.52
N PHE A 492 -14.79 -0.14 -18.44
CA PHE A 492 -13.51 0.30 -19.00
C PHE A 492 -12.33 -0.45 -18.36
N LYS A 493 -12.32 -0.56 -17.02
CA LYS A 493 -11.28 -1.28 -16.28
C LYS A 493 -11.21 -2.76 -16.63
N LEU A 494 -12.34 -3.44 -16.78
CA LEU A 494 -12.34 -4.82 -17.29
C LEU A 494 -11.74 -4.92 -18.70
N GLY A 495 -12.13 -4.03 -19.61
CA GLY A 495 -11.57 -3.99 -20.96
C GLY A 495 -10.04 -3.83 -20.94
N PHE A 496 -9.54 -2.98 -20.05
CA PHE A 496 -8.11 -2.77 -19.84
C PHE A 496 -7.40 -4.03 -19.34
N PHE A 497 -7.96 -4.74 -18.37
CA PHE A 497 -7.38 -5.98 -17.83
C PHE A 497 -7.27 -7.07 -18.90
N TYR A 498 -8.30 -7.26 -19.72
CA TYR A 498 -8.25 -8.20 -20.85
C TYR A 498 -7.30 -7.75 -21.97
N TYR A 499 -7.19 -6.44 -22.23
CA TYR A 499 -6.31 -5.92 -23.27
C TYR A 499 -4.84 -6.19 -22.97
N PHE A 500 -4.44 -6.00 -21.71
CA PHE A 500 -3.06 -6.20 -21.25
C PHE A 500 -2.78 -7.61 -20.71
N GLY A 501 -3.82 -8.41 -20.45
CA GLY A 501 -3.67 -9.71 -19.79
C GLY A 501 -3.27 -9.57 -18.30
N LYS A 502 -3.78 -8.55 -17.61
CA LYS A 502 -3.49 -8.32 -16.18
C LYS A 502 -4.31 -9.31 -15.36
N CYS A 503 -3.64 -10.24 -14.69
CA CYS A 503 -4.20 -11.36 -13.91
C CYS A 503 -5.23 -12.27 -14.60
N VAL A 504 -5.53 -12.04 -15.88
CA VAL A 504 -6.39 -12.85 -16.77
C VAL A 504 -5.69 -13.07 -18.10
N GLU A 505 -6.08 -14.10 -18.84
CA GLU A 505 -5.54 -14.32 -20.19
C GLU A 505 -5.90 -13.13 -21.10
N LYS A 506 -4.91 -12.67 -21.87
CA LYS A 506 -5.09 -11.56 -22.80
C LYS A 506 -6.08 -11.96 -23.90
N ASP A 507 -7.21 -11.24 -23.97
CA ASP A 507 -8.22 -11.43 -25.00
C ASP A 507 -8.69 -10.07 -25.53
N LEU A 508 -8.23 -9.73 -26.73
CA LEU A 508 -8.55 -8.45 -27.37
C LEU A 508 -10.02 -8.36 -27.81
N LYS A 509 -10.71 -9.48 -28.06
CA LYS A 509 -12.14 -9.49 -28.43
C LYS A 509 -13.01 -9.24 -27.21
N ILE A 510 -12.66 -9.84 -26.07
CA ILE A 510 -13.35 -9.54 -24.81
C ILE A 510 -13.06 -8.09 -24.39
N ALA A 511 -11.81 -7.64 -24.53
CA ALA A 511 -11.46 -6.24 -24.26
C ALA A 511 -12.26 -5.25 -25.11
N SER A 512 -12.35 -5.49 -26.42
CA SER A 512 -13.10 -4.63 -27.34
C SER A 512 -14.59 -4.58 -27.00
N ASN A 513 -15.18 -5.72 -26.62
CA ASN A 513 -16.57 -5.78 -26.18
C ASN A 513 -16.83 -4.98 -24.89
N TRP A 514 -15.93 -5.05 -23.90
CA TRP A 514 -16.04 -4.26 -22.68
C TRP A 514 -15.86 -2.76 -22.95
N HIS A 515 -14.87 -2.38 -23.76
CA HIS A 515 -14.71 -0.98 -24.16
C HIS A 515 -15.91 -0.47 -24.96
N LYS A 516 -16.54 -1.30 -25.80
CA LYS A 516 -17.79 -0.95 -26.49
C LYS A 516 -18.94 -0.69 -25.52
N LYS A 517 -19.12 -1.53 -24.49
CA LYS A 517 -20.12 -1.29 -23.43
C LYS A 517 -19.85 0.03 -22.69
N ALA A 518 -18.62 0.24 -22.25
CA ALA A 518 -18.23 1.46 -21.55
C ALA A 518 -18.41 2.73 -22.40
N ALA A 519 -18.06 2.66 -23.69
CA ALA A 519 -18.24 3.75 -24.65
C ALA A 519 -19.72 4.08 -24.91
N ASN A 520 -20.58 3.06 -24.96
CA ASN A 520 -22.03 3.24 -25.07
C ASN A 520 -22.62 3.90 -23.82
N ASN A 521 -22.03 3.65 -22.66
CA ASN A 521 -22.38 4.29 -21.39
C ASN A 521 -21.69 5.66 -21.19
N GLY A 522 -20.99 6.19 -22.21
CA GLY A 522 -20.46 7.55 -22.21
C GLY A 522 -19.05 7.71 -21.62
N HIS A 523 -18.31 6.62 -21.35
CA HIS A 523 -16.95 6.72 -20.81
C HIS A 523 -15.95 7.17 -21.88
N PHE A 524 -15.37 8.37 -21.73
CA PHE A 524 -14.56 9.02 -22.77
C PHE A 524 -13.31 8.23 -23.16
N LEU A 525 -12.55 7.70 -22.19
CA LEU A 525 -11.40 6.85 -22.54
C LEU A 525 -11.82 5.58 -23.25
N ALA A 526 -13.00 5.03 -22.96
CA ALA A 526 -13.43 3.82 -23.63
C ALA A 526 -13.76 4.11 -25.11
N ILE A 527 -14.33 5.29 -25.39
CA ILE A 527 -14.54 5.78 -26.77
C ILE A 527 -13.19 5.90 -27.49
N PHE A 528 -12.18 6.51 -26.85
CA PHE A 528 -10.82 6.60 -27.40
C PHE A 528 -10.20 5.23 -27.67
N PHE A 529 -10.17 4.34 -26.67
CA PHE A 529 -9.59 3.00 -26.81
C PHE A 529 -10.31 2.20 -27.89
N LEU A 530 -11.65 2.25 -27.94
CA LEU A 530 -12.41 1.56 -28.98
C LEU A 530 -12.09 2.11 -30.37
N GLY A 531 -11.95 3.44 -30.52
CA GLY A 531 -11.50 4.05 -31.77
C GLY A 531 -10.12 3.55 -32.20
N PHE A 532 -9.19 3.44 -31.25
CA PHE A 532 -7.86 2.86 -31.48
C PHE A 532 -7.91 1.37 -31.86
N LEU A 533 -8.82 0.59 -31.27
CA LEU A 533 -9.00 -0.82 -31.63
C LEU A 533 -9.49 -0.97 -33.08
N TYR A 534 -10.46 -0.15 -33.51
CA TYR A 534 -10.93 -0.11 -34.90
C TYR A 534 -9.86 0.40 -35.86
N LEU A 535 -9.04 1.38 -35.44
CA LEU A 535 -7.93 1.90 -36.25
C LEU A 535 -6.87 0.85 -36.58
N HIS A 536 -6.68 -0.15 -35.72
CA HIS A 536 -5.61 -1.14 -35.88
C HIS A 536 -6.11 -2.59 -36.00
N GLY A 537 -7.43 -2.80 -36.11
CA GLY A 537 -8.01 -4.14 -36.15
C GLY A 537 -7.69 -5.01 -34.91
N LYS A 538 -7.53 -4.39 -33.73
CA LYS A 538 -7.16 -5.10 -32.50
C LYS A 538 -8.39 -5.65 -31.80
N GLY A 539 -8.69 -6.94 -32.00
CA GLY A 539 -9.87 -7.59 -31.39
C GLY A 539 -11.22 -7.18 -32.00
N VAL A 540 -11.18 -6.42 -33.09
CA VAL A 540 -12.28 -6.04 -33.99
C VAL A 540 -11.72 -5.98 -35.40
N ASP A 541 -12.56 -6.06 -36.43
CA ASP A 541 -12.10 -5.80 -37.80
C ASP A 541 -11.69 -4.32 -37.94
N GLU A 542 -10.63 -4.08 -38.71
CA GLU A 542 -10.15 -2.74 -38.99
C GLU A 542 -11.24 -1.92 -39.71
N ASP A 543 -11.55 -0.75 -39.18
CA ASP A 543 -12.63 0.11 -39.68
C ASP A 543 -12.33 1.58 -39.37
N TYR A 544 -11.69 2.27 -40.33
CA TYR A 544 -11.31 3.67 -40.17
C TYR A 544 -12.51 4.60 -40.06
N GLN A 545 -13.65 4.26 -40.66
CA GLN A 545 -14.87 5.05 -40.57
C GLN A 545 -15.43 5.03 -39.14
N LYS A 546 -15.51 3.84 -38.53
CA LYS A 546 -15.91 3.72 -37.11
C LYS A 546 -14.92 4.40 -36.17
N ALA A 547 -13.62 4.28 -36.43
CA ALA A 547 -12.61 4.98 -35.64
C ALA A 547 -12.83 6.51 -35.69
N PHE A 548 -13.02 7.06 -36.89
CA PHE A 548 -13.32 8.48 -37.09
C PHE A 548 -14.60 8.91 -36.35
N GLU A 549 -15.68 8.15 -36.46
CA GLU A 549 -16.96 8.47 -35.78
C GLU A 549 -16.82 8.48 -34.26
N LEU A 550 -16.04 7.55 -33.69
CA LEU A 550 -15.77 7.50 -32.25
C LEU A 550 -14.92 8.70 -31.80
N PHE A 551 -13.85 9.02 -32.52
CA PHE A 551 -13.02 10.18 -32.18
C PHE A 551 -13.78 11.49 -32.33
N LYS A 552 -14.62 11.62 -33.36
CA LYS A 552 -15.52 12.76 -33.54
C LYS A 552 -16.50 12.90 -32.37
N LYS A 553 -17.16 11.81 -31.98
CA LYS A 553 -18.06 11.79 -30.82
C LYS A 553 -17.35 12.20 -29.53
N SER A 554 -16.10 11.76 -29.34
CA SER A 554 -15.29 12.16 -28.18
C SER A 554 -14.92 13.65 -28.22
N ALA A 555 -14.63 14.20 -29.41
CA ALA A 555 -14.30 15.61 -29.59
C ALA A 555 -15.50 16.54 -29.38
N GLU A 556 -16.71 16.09 -29.74
CA GLU A 556 -17.97 16.81 -29.48
C GLU A 556 -18.26 16.98 -27.99
N GLY A 557 -17.76 16.06 -27.15
CA GLY A 557 -17.77 16.19 -25.69
C GLY A 557 -16.64 17.07 -25.13
N GLU A 558 -15.94 17.82 -25.98
CA GLU A 558 -14.80 18.70 -25.67
C GLU A 558 -13.61 18.04 -24.97
N HIS A 559 -13.51 16.71 -25.03
CA HIS A 559 -12.42 15.99 -24.38
C HIS A 559 -11.08 16.18 -25.15
N PRO A 560 -9.98 16.62 -24.50
CA PRO A 560 -8.72 16.97 -25.19
C PRO A 560 -8.15 15.85 -26.07
N ILE A 561 -8.12 14.61 -25.56
CA ILE A 561 -7.65 13.43 -26.33
C ILE A 561 -8.54 13.16 -27.55
N GLY A 562 -9.86 13.35 -27.43
CA GLY A 562 -10.80 13.16 -28.53
C GLY A 562 -10.60 14.19 -29.63
N ILE A 563 -10.44 15.46 -29.24
CA ILE A 563 -10.11 16.57 -30.14
C ILE A 563 -8.79 16.30 -30.86
N MET A 564 -7.75 15.89 -30.12
CA MET A 564 -6.45 15.53 -30.70
C MET A 564 -6.57 14.40 -31.73
N MET A 565 -7.29 13.32 -31.41
CA MET A 565 -7.47 12.19 -32.32
C MET A 565 -8.29 12.56 -33.56
N LEU A 566 -9.29 13.44 -33.41
CA LEU A 566 -10.01 13.98 -34.56
C LEU A 566 -9.07 14.82 -35.46
N GLY A 567 -8.17 15.61 -34.86
CA GLY A 567 -7.11 16.31 -35.59
C GLY A 567 -6.21 15.35 -36.35
N TYR A 568 -5.84 14.22 -35.73
CA TYR A 568 -5.07 13.16 -36.37
C TYR A 568 -5.82 12.53 -37.56
N CYS A 569 -7.13 12.31 -37.45
CA CYS A 569 -7.95 11.83 -38.56
C CYS A 569 -7.92 12.76 -39.78
N TYR A 570 -8.05 14.07 -39.56
CA TYR A 570 -7.97 15.05 -40.64
C TYR A 570 -6.54 15.22 -41.18
N SER A 571 -5.52 15.03 -40.35
CA SER A 571 -4.13 15.09 -40.81
C SER A 571 -3.79 13.93 -41.76
N ASP A 572 -4.21 12.71 -41.40
CA ASP A 572 -3.70 11.48 -42.02
C ASP A 572 -4.76 10.77 -42.88
N GLY A 573 -5.98 11.31 -42.94
CA GLY A 573 -7.06 10.80 -43.79
C GLY A 573 -7.75 9.54 -43.23
N ILE A 574 -7.83 9.42 -41.91
CA ILE A 574 -8.42 8.25 -41.25
C ILE A 574 -9.94 8.40 -41.23
N GLY A 575 -10.64 7.63 -42.06
CA GLY A 575 -12.11 7.64 -42.14
C GLY A 575 -12.72 8.92 -42.71
N ILE A 576 -11.88 9.86 -43.16
CA ILE A 576 -12.30 11.12 -43.78
C ILE A 576 -11.20 11.62 -44.72
N SER A 577 -11.54 12.50 -45.66
CA SER A 577 -10.56 13.17 -46.51
C SER A 577 -9.61 14.04 -45.69
N ILE A 578 -8.33 14.09 -46.09
CA ILE A 578 -7.31 14.93 -45.46
C ILE A 578 -7.72 16.41 -45.52
N ASP A 579 -7.62 17.09 -44.37
CA ASP A 579 -7.80 18.53 -44.22
C ASP A 579 -6.81 19.06 -43.17
N LYS A 580 -5.63 19.48 -43.64
CA LYS A 580 -4.54 19.92 -42.76
C LYS A 580 -4.86 21.20 -41.98
N LYS A 581 -5.67 22.11 -42.54
CA LYS A 581 -6.07 23.34 -41.83
C LYS A 581 -6.97 22.98 -40.65
N ARG A 582 -7.95 22.11 -40.87
CA ARG A 582 -8.81 21.63 -39.80
C ARG A 582 -8.06 20.82 -38.76
N ALA A 583 -7.06 20.03 -39.18
CA ALA A 583 -6.18 19.32 -38.25
C ALA A 583 -5.42 20.28 -37.32
N VAL A 584 -4.88 21.39 -37.86
CA VAL A 584 -4.21 22.44 -37.08
C VAL A 584 -5.18 23.07 -36.07
N GLU A 585 -6.39 23.44 -36.48
CA GLU A 585 -7.39 24.02 -35.56
C GLU A 585 -7.70 23.09 -34.38
N LEU A 586 -7.85 21.79 -34.65
CA LEU A 586 -8.13 20.78 -33.63
C LEU A 586 -6.92 20.53 -32.72
N HIS A 587 -5.71 20.39 -33.28
CA HIS A 587 -4.50 20.24 -32.47
C HIS A 587 -4.22 21.49 -31.63
N GLN A 588 -4.48 22.69 -32.17
CA GLN A 588 -4.40 23.93 -31.41
C GLN A 588 -5.41 23.97 -30.25
N LYS A 589 -6.66 23.57 -30.49
CA LYS A 589 -7.68 23.48 -29.43
C LYS A 589 -7.25 22.49 -28.33
N ALA A 590 -6.81 21.29 -28.69
CA ALA A 590 -6.35 20.29 -27.73
C ALA A 590 -5.06 20.71 -26.99
N ALA A 591 -4.12 21.36 -27.68
CA ALA A 591 -2.88 21.87 -27.07
C ALA A 591 -3.16 22.98 -26.05
N ASN A 592 -4.13 23.86 -26.32
CA ASN A 592 -4.58 24.89 -25.40
C ASN A 592 -5.28 24.32 -24.16
N LEU A 593 -5.91 23.14 -24.29
CA LEU A 593 -6.45 22.37 -23.17
C LEU A 593 -5.38 21.56 -22.42
N GLY A 594 -4.09 21.74 -22.76
CA GLY A 594 -2.97 21.14 -22.04
C GLY A 594 -2.52 19.78 -22.56
N GLU A 595 -3.09 19.23 -23.63
CA GLU A 595 -2.71 17.90 -24.12
C GLU A 595 -1.30 17.91 -24.75
N ASP A 596 -0.36 17.14 -24.18
CA ASP A 596 1.07 17.14 -24.50
C ASP A 596 1.41 16.60 -25.89
N VAL A 597 0.72 15.55 -26.35
CA VAL A 597 0.85 14.99 -27.70
C VAL A 597 0.29 15.97 -28.74
N ALA A 598 -0.81 16.66 -28.45
CA ALA A 598 -1.36 17.71 -29.31
C ALA A 598 -0.41 18.90 -29.42
N GLN A 599 0.21 19.33 -28.31
CA GLN A 599 1.26 20.35 -28.30
C GLN A 599 2.44 19.92 -29.19
N TYR A 600 2.92 18.68 -29.07
CA TYR A 600 3.98 18.16 -29.95
C TYR A 600 3.55 18.12 -31.43
N LYS A 601 2.34 17.66 -31.74
CA LYS A 601 1.85 17.59 -33.13
C LYS A 601 1.74 18.97 -33.75
N LEU A 602 1.22 19.94 -32.99
CA LEU A 602 1.15 21.32 -33.39
C LEU A 602 2.55 21.92 -33.60
N ALA A 603 3.51 21.60 -32.73
CA ALA A 603 4.90 22.00 -32.90
C ALA A 603 5.50 21.47 -34.22
N VAL A 604 5.26 20.19 -34.55
CA VAL A 604 5.67 19.59 -35.83
C VAL A 604 5.01 20.27 -37.03
N MET A 605 3.74 20.67 -36.90
CA MET A 605 3.01 21.38 -37.97
C MET A 605 3.60 22.77 -38.23
N TYR A 606 3.90 23.54 -37.17
CA TYR A 606 4.61 24.83 -37.30
C TYR A 606 6.04 24.68 -37.82
N GLU A 607 6.75 23.62 -37.42
CA GLU A 607 8.12 23.37 -37.90
C GLU A 607 8.18 23.02 -39.40
N LYS A 608 7.13 22.39 -39.94
CA LYS A 608 7.11 21.92 -41.33
C LYS A 608 6.25 22.76 -42.28
N GLY A 609 5.50 23.71 -41.74
CA GLY A 609 4.44 24.41 -42.47
C GLY A 609 3.32 23.47 -42.96
N ASP A 610 2.99 22.40 -42.23
CA ASP A 610 1.97 21.42 -42.63
C ASP A 610 0.56 21.87 -42.22
N GLY A 611 -0.13 22.56 -43.13
CA GLY A 611 -1.49 23.09 -42.90
C GLY A 611 -1.54 24.46 -42.24
N ILE A 612 -0.39 24.99 -41.83
CA ILE A 612 -0.18 26.33 -41.26
C ILE A 612 1.13 26.90 -41.80
N GLU A 613 1.33 28.21 -41.74
CA GLU A 613 2.61 28.83 -42.10
C GLU A 613 3.73 28.34 -41.15
N GLU A 614 4.91 28.11 -41.72
CA GLU A 614 6.09 27.69 -40.95
C GLU A 614 6.47 28.78 -39.95
N ASP A 615 6.65 28.40 -38.69
CA ASP A 615 6.96 29.33 -37.59
C ASP A 615 7.79 28.59 -36.53
N MET A 616 9.11 28.71 -36.65
CA MET A 616 10.04 27.99 -35.77
C MET A 616 9.95 28.43 -34.31
N ASP A 617 9.64 29.71 -34.05
CA ASP A 617 9.49 30.21 -32.68
C ASP A 617 8.27 29.58 -32.00
N LYS A 618 7.14 29.49 -32.71
CA LYS A 618 5.96 28.76 -32.22
C LYS A 618 6.21 27.25 -32.11
N ALA A 619 6.96 26.66 -33.04
CA ALA A 619 7.32 25.25 -32.94
C ALA A 619 8.12 24.97 -31.65
N ILE A 620 9.16 25.77 -31.38
CA ILE A 620 9.96 25.67 -30.15
C ILE A 620 9.07 25.86 -28.91
N TYR A 621 8.22 26.89 -28.90
CA TYR A 621 7.30 27.13 -27.79
C TYR A 621 6.45 25.89 -27.47
N TRP A 622 5.81 25.29 -28.47
CA TRP A 622 4.94 24.13 -28.27
C TRP A 622 5.71 22.86 -27.93
N TYR A 623 6.91 22.67 -28.50
CA TYR A 623 7.79 21.59 -28.06
C TYR A 623 8.19 21.76 -26.59
N GLU A 624 8.45 22.98 -26.11
CA GLU A 624 8.78 23.23 -24.70
C GLU A 624 7.59 22.96 -23.78
N GLN A 625 6.36 23.34 -24.16
CA GLN A 625 5.17 23.00 -23.38
C GLN A 625 4.99 21.48 -23.28
N SER A 626 5.12 20.77 -24.40
CA SER A 626 5.00 19.30 -24.44
C SER A 626 6.11 18.61 -23.63
N ALA A 627 7.36 19.09 -23.74
CA ALA A 627 8.51 18.54 -23.02
C ALA A 627 8.44 18.80 -21.51
N LYS A 628 7.90 19.95 -21.07
CA LYS A 628 7.66 20.24 -19.62
C LYS A 628 6.72 19.23 -18.98
N GLN A 629 5.81 18.65 -19.77
CA GLN A 629 4.90 17.59 -19.34
C GLN A 629 5.52 16.18 -19.44
N GLY A 630 6.78 16.07 -19.87
CA GLY A 630 7.53 14.81 -19.96
C GLY A 630 7.46 14.10 -21.31
N PHE A 631 6.92 14.73 -22.36
CA PHE A 631 6.82 14.08 -23.67
C PHE A 631 8.19 13.95 -24.35
N GLN A 632 8.74 12.73 -24.34
CA GLN A 632 10.13 12.49 -24.75
C GLN A 632 10.44 12.86 -26.20
N LYS A 633 9.48 12.71 -27.14
CA LYS A 633 9.71 13.08 -28.55
C LYS A 633 9.87 14.60 -28.71
N ALA A 634 9.14 15.39 -27.93
CA ALA A 634 9.31 16.85 -27.90
C ALA A 634 10.67 17.23 -27.31
N LEU A 635 11.06 16.62 -26.18
CA LEU A 635 12.37 16.85 -25.56
C LEU A 635 13.51 16.51 -26.53
N ASN A 636 13.46 15.36 -27.19
CA ASN A 636 14.46 14.94 -28.16
C ASN A 636 14.55 15.92 -29.33
N ARG A 637 13.41 16.43 -29.82
CA ARG A 637 13.39 17.40 -30.91
C ARG A 637 13.97 18.74 -30.47
N LEU A 638 13.66 19.23 -29.27
CA LEU A 638 14.27 20.44 -28.71
C LEU A 638 15.79 20.33 -28.58
N ILE A 639 16.31 19.18 -28.14
CA ILE A 639 17.76 18.95 -28.04
C ILE A 639 18.42 19.08 -29.43
N ILE A 640 17.75 18.61 -30.48
CA ILE A 640 18.25 18.74 -31.86
C ILE A 640 18.18 20.21 -32.31
N LEU A 641 17.06 20.89 -32.06
CA LEU A 641 16.87 22.29 -32.45
C LEU A 641 17.81 23.25 -31.72
N LYS A 642 18.24 22.95 -30.49
CA LYS A 642 19.22 23.76 -29.73
C LYS A 642 20.68 23.52 -30.14
N LYS A 643 20.96 22.53 -30.99
CA LYS A 643 22.31 22.20 -31.47
C LYS A 643 22.64 22.78 -32.84
N ASN A 644 21.62 23.20 -33.59
CA ASN A 644 21.72 23.84 -34.89
C ASN A 644 21.39 25.33 -34.74
#